data_AF-A0A956KMX7-F1
#
_entry.id   AF-A0A956KMX7-F1
#
_cell.length_a   1.000
_cell.length_b   1.000
_cell.length_c   1.000
_cell.angle_alpha   90.00
_cell.angle_beta   90.00
_cell.angle_gamma   90.00
#
_symmetry.space_group_name_H-M   'P 1'
#
loop_
_entity.id
_entity.type
_entity.pdbx_description
1 polymer ?
#
loop_
_entity_poly.entity_id
_entity_poly.type
_entity_poly.pdbx_seq_one_letter_code
_entity_poly.pdbx_strand_id
1 'polypeptide(L)'
;NSGGLLAQAVGILNQFVTGGELVIVHSALGREHQDATKEIVVPMSVPVVTLIDEEAASASEIVGGSLKHLDRGVIVGRSSFGKGTVQELRKATPYGRELALKLTIAEYRVAGDRKIQSIGVIPDLQLLPIQLLDFEGVGRYYDLERFERQRERARTAHLPSASHDAHVAAEAAMAQRGPSLRYLAYGPGGPATPTVGDEEPRQMRDPEIRLARQIALGLKGHEGRRAQLEALPKIAEGLAASEDQAVRDAMQPWKIDWSPVDDPADEDTAVEVAVSLLGEGPIAAGEPFTLHVEVGNSSDRTLERVHLITDCARDELDGIELLIGKLEPGARESRDIELQVMPWHADFVDTLSLAAHVGEPGSSPDGQASVRFAVAGAPRPRFSFDYWIIDDPRMAAKGPARPKPEPGQIVEPFIVQGNGDGLLQPGEQVLLGFRVDNQGGVSGDARVLLRNLSGRQGLLEEGLFDYGPLATKASFTGAFGISISPAADPALPLELELVVGDGIVRETVDDKLPFRIIPGRDAVTEVEGARKRVVAESHAPARIYNGADASAPVVAELPAKAVVEVSGAAGDWLALEPAGLAGQGRRLWVPADVLEEGGGGSPAKLAQDHRMVDPPVLELSPIGKEGGEAGVVQGATVTIAGVARHHHRVRDVVVIVRALGPAQVEHKVFYLANRALEGEEARSLEFSTEVPLAPGSNRVTILVRDHDKVERRQDLWVFRDDGAAE
;
A
#
# COMPACT_ATOMS: atom_id res chain seq x y z
N ASN A 1 14.46 -7.89 10.82
CA ASN A 1 14.07 -9.28 11.22
C ASN A 1 12.80 -9.20 12.09
N SER A 2 11.62 -9.29 11.47
CA SER A 2 10.32 -9.02 12.11
C SER A 2 9.86 -10.06 13.14
N GLY A 3 10.67 -11.09 13.40
CA GLY A 3 10.45 -12.06 14.47
C GLY A 3 10.65 -13.51 14.04
N GLY A 4 9.93 -14.42 14.70
CA GLY A 4 10.11 -15.86 14.50
C GLY A 4 9.47 -16.70 15.59
N LEU A 5 9.72 -18.00 15.56
CA LEU A 5 9.21 -18.94 16.55
C LEU A 5 9.97 -18.79 17.87
N LEU A 6 9.24 -18.78 18.98
CA LEU A 6 9.81 -18.73 20.34
C LEU A 6 10.89 -19.81 20.58
N ALA A 7 10.63 -21.03 20.11
CA ALA A 7 11.57 -22.14 20.24
C ALA A 7 12.92 -21.86 19.54
N GLN A 8 12.91 -21.14 18.42
CA GLN A 8 14.14 -20.76 17.71
C GLN A 8 14.91 -19.67 18.46
N ALA A 9 14.22 -18.70 19.06
CA ALA A 9 14.86 -17.71 19.93
C ALA A 9 15.56 -18.38 21.12
N VAL A 10 14.88 -19.31 21.80
CA VAL A 10 15.46 -20.10 22.89
C VAL A 10 16.66 -20.93 22.41
N GLY A 11 16.54 -21.57 21.25
CA GLY A 11 17.63 -22.35 20.65
C GLY A 11 18.86 -21.52 20.29
N ILE A 12 18.68 -20.27 19.84
CA ILE A 12 19.78 -19.33 19.60
C ILE A 12 20.40 -18.92 20.94
N LEU A 13 19.60 -18.49 21.92
CA LEU A 13 20.09 -18.01 23.22
C LEU A 13 20.92 -19.05 23.95
N ASN A 14 20.50 -20.32 23.93
CA ASN A 14 21.24 -21.43 24.53
C ASN A 14 22.68 -21.58 23.99
N GLN A 15 22.98 -21.09 22.79
CA GLN A 15 24.34 -21.13 22.26
C GLN A 15 25.28 -20.11 22.93
N PHE A 16 24.73 -19.10 23.61
CA PHE A 16 25.48 -17.95 24.11
C PHE A 16 25.48 -17.82 25.63
N VAL A 17 24.46 -18.30 26.34
CA VAL A 17 24.30 -18.08 27.79
C VAL A 17 24.33 -19.39 28.58
N THR A 18 24.89 -19.36 29.79
CA THR A 18 25.12 -20.56 30.63
C THR A 18 24.03 -20.80 31.70
N GLY A 19 23.06 -19.89 31.81
CA GLY A 19 22.02 -19.93 32.84
C GLY A 19 21.13 -18.68 32.82
N GLY A 20 20.02 -18.75 33.55
CA GLY A 20 19.03 -17.68 33.69
C GLY A 20 17.76 -17.92 32.87
N GLU A 21 16.71 -17.18 33.21
CA GLU A 21 15.43 -17.22 32.49
C GLU A 21 15.57 -16.46 31.16
N LEU A 22 15.41 -17.16 30.04
CA LEU A 22 15.56 -16.60 28.70
C LEU A 22 14.34 -15.77 28.28
N VAL A 23 13.15 -16.22 28.64
CA VAL A 23 11.90 -15.56 28.29
C VAL A 23 10.86 -15.92 29.33
N ILE A 24 10.09 -14.92 29.73
CA ILE A 24 9.05 -15.04 30.75
C ILE A 24 7.73 -14.65 30.09
N VAL A 25 6.72 -15.49 30.20
CA VAL A 25 5.39 -15.24 29.65
C VAL A 25 4.42 -15.06 30.82
N HIS A 26 3.76 -13.90 30.87
CA HIS A 26 2.65 -13.66 31.79
C HIS A 26 1.34 -13.77 31.03
N SER A 27 0.51 -14.72 31.44
CA SER A 27 -0.82 -14.93 30.88
C SER A 27 -1.87 -14.90 31.98
N ALA A 28 -3.16 -14.95 31.60
CA ALA A 28 -4.25 -15.13 32.56
C ALA A 28 -4.13 -16.43 33.39
N LEU A 29 -3.34 -17.41 32.93
CA LEU A 29 -3.09 -18.68 33.62
C LEU A 29 -1.91 -18.62 34.60
N GLY A 30 -1.14 -17.53 34.60
CA GLY A 30 0.02 -17.33 35.47
C GLY A 30 1.31 -17.05 34.71
N ARG A 31 2.42 -17.17 35.43
CA ARG A 31 3.79 -16.91 34.95
C ARG A 31 4.46 -18.21 34.50
N GLU A 32 4.90 -18.24 33.26
CA GLU A 32 5.70 -19.31 32.68
C GLU A 32 7.07 -18.76 32.24
N HIS A 33 8.10 -19.60 32.21
CA HIS A 33 9.43 -19.21 31.74
C HIS A 33 10.14 -20.35 31.03
N GLN A 34 11.10 -20.02 30.18
CA GLN A 34 12.06 -20.97 29.60
C GLN A 34 13.45 -20.66 30.15
N ASP A 35 14.12 -21.67 30.69
CA ASP A 35 15.47 -21.55 31.23
C ASP A 35 16.53 -21.85 30.18
N ALA A 36 17.68 -21.22 30.36
CA ALA A 36 18.88 -21.53 29.60
C ALA A 36 19.44 -22.91 29.96
N THR A 37 20.00 -23.59 28.95
CA THR A 37 20.82 -24.78 29.15
C THR A 37 22.23 -24.42 29.62
N LYS A 38 22.95 -25.38 30.20
CA LYS A 38 24.34 -25.16 30.67
C LYS A 38 25.38 -25.23 29.56
N GLU A 39 25.05 -25.85 28.44
CA GLU A 39 25.94 -26.02 27.30
C GLU A 39 25.90 -24.77 26.40
N ILE A 40 27.05 -24.11 26.23
CA ILE A 40 27.22 -22.99 25.31
C ILE A 40 28.11 -23.39 24.15
N VAL A 41 27.85 -22.80 22.98
CA VAL A 41 28.68 -22.95 21.78
C VAL A 41 29.72 -21.83 21.70
N VAL A 42 29.33 -20.60 22.08
CA VAL A 42 30.19 -19.42 22.01
C VAL A 42 30.77 -19.12 23.39
N PRO A 43 32.09 -19.27 23.60
CA PRO A 43 32.72 -19.06 24.90
C PRO A 43 32.42 -17.68 25.49
N MET A 44 32.25 -17.59 26.81
CA MET A 44 31.98 -16.33 27.51
C MET A 44 33.10 -15.28 27.35
N SER A 45 34.32 -15.71 27.02
CA SER A 45 35.46 -14.83 26.74
C SER A 45 35.39 -14.16 25.37
N VAL A 46 34.49 -14.60 24.48
CA VAL A 46 34.28 -13.99 23.16
C VAL A 46 33.22 -12.89 23.29
N PRO A 47 33.57 -11.62 23.00
CA PRO A 47 32.59 -10.52 22.98
C PRO A 47 31.50 -10.79 21.96
N VAL A 48 30.26 -10.48 22.33
CA VAL A 48 29.10 -10.57 21.44
C VAL A 48 28.51 -9.18 21.29
N VAL A 49 28.43 -8.72 20.05
CA VAL A 49 27.73 -7.51 19.66
C VAL A 49 26.47 -7.93 18.90
N THR A 50 25.32 -7.39 19.29
CA THR A 50 24.04 -7.69 18.66
C THR A 50 23.46 -6.43 18.05
N LEU A 51 23.24 -6.47 16.75
CA LEU A 51 22.58 -5.39 16.01
C LEU A 51 21.06 -5.50 16.14
N ILE A 52 20.40 -4.37 16.42
CA ILE A 52 18.94 -4.25 16.47
C ILE A 52 18.49 -2.95 15.80
N ASP A 53 17.24 -2.94 15.34
CA ASP A 53 16.56 -1.79 14.77
C ASP A 53 15.07 -1.82 15.11
N GLU A 54 14.35 -0.76 14.74
CA GLU A 54 12.91 -0.58 14.93
C GLU A 54 12.04 -1.64 14.24
N GLU A 55 12.61 -2.41 13.30
CA GLU A 55 11.95 -3.53 12.63
C GLU A 55 12.16 -4.87 13.38
N ALA A 56 13.06 -4.93 14.36
CA ALA A 56 13.24 -6.09 15.19
C ALA A 56 12.05 -6.26 16.15
N ALA A 57 11.27 -7.33 15.95
CA ALA A 57 10.08 -7.62 16.75
C ALA A 57 10.05 -9.07 17.28
N SER A 58 9.29 -9.32 18.33
CA SER A 58 8.97 -10.69 18.80
C SER A 58 10.21 -11.52 19.18
N ALA A 59 10.48 -12.63 18.49
CA ALA A 59 11.62 -13.51 18.76
C ALA A 59 12.97 -12.77 18.73
N SER A 60 13.14 -11.80 17.82
CA SER A 60 14.36 -10.98 17.74
C SER A 60 14.56 -10.14 19.00
N GLU A 61 13.48 -9.60 19.57
CA GLU A 61 13.51 -8.82 20.81
C GLU A 61 13.82 -9.70 22.02
N ILE A 62 13.32 -10.94 22.03
CA ILE A 62 13.68 -11.93 23.06
C ILE A 62 15.17 -12.22 23.02
N VAL A 63 15.74 -12.46 21.82
CA VAL A 63 17.18 -12.72 21.68
C VAL A 63 18.00 -11.50 22.13
N GLY A 64 17.74 -10.32 21.57
CA GLY A 64 18.50 -9.11 21.90
C GLY A 64 18.36 -8.70 23.37
N GLY A 65 17.14 -8.67 23.89
CA GLY A 65 16.88 -8.30 25.28
C GLY A 65 17.48 -9.29 26.28
N SER A 66 17.46 -10.58 25.98
CA SER A 66 18.03 -11.59 26.88
C SER A 66 19.55 -11.61 26.84
N LEU A 67 20.17 -11.43 25.67
CA LEU A 67 21.63 -11.24 25.59
C LEU A 67 22.07 -10.00 26.37
N LYS A 68 21.27 -8.93 26.36
CA LYS A 68 21.51 -7.72 27.15
C LYS A 68 21.41 -7.99 28.66
N HIS A 69 20.30 -8.57 29.11
CA HIS A 69 19.97 -8.68 30.53
C HIS A 69 20.55 -9.91 31.23
N LEU A 70 21.05 -10.90 30.48
CA LEU A 70 21.88 -11.98 31.00
C LEU A 70 23.38 -11.65 30.95
N ASP A 71 23.71 -10.37 30.79
CA ASP A 71 25.08 -9.84 30.74
C ASP A 71 25.98 -10.52 29.70
N ARG A 72 25.41 -10.93 28.56
CA ARG A 72 26.13 -11.69 27.54
C ARG A 72 26.65 -10.86 26.39
N GLY A 73 25.90 -9.85 25.96
CA GLY A 73 26.22 -9.06 24.77
C GLY A 73 25.96 -7.58 24.94
N VAL A 74 26.67 -6.79 24.14
CA VAL A 74 26.43 -5.36 23.94
C VAL A 74 25.46 -5.20 22.79
N ILE A 75 24.41 -4.41 23.01
CA ILE A 75 23.39 -4.14 22.00
C ILE A 75 23.75 -2.85 21.26
N VAL A 76 23.72 -2.87 19.93
CA VAL A 76 24.11 -1.74 19.08
C VAL A 76 23.04 -1.53 18.02
N GLY A 77 22.75 -0.28 17.66
CA GLY A 77 21.76 0.03 16.61
C GLY A 77 20.69 0.99 17.11
N ARG A 78 19.41 0.68 16.87
CA ARG A 78 18.24 1.50 17.24
C ARG A 78 17.26 0.71 18.11
N SER A 79 16.41 1.41 18.86
CA SER A 79 15.42 0.75 19.73
C SER A 79 14.46 -0.13 18.95
N SER A 80 14.22 -1.35 19.43
CA SER A 80 13.39 -2.34 18.72
C SER A 80 11.90 -2.01 18.72
N PHE A 81 11.11 -2.73 17.91
CA PHE A 81 9.70 -2.43 17.66
C PHE A 81 8.83 -2.26 18.93
N GLY A 82 9.04 -3.09 19.96
CA GLY A 82 8.32 -3.07 21.22
C GLY A 82 7.05 -3.90 21.23
N LYS A 83 7.01 -5.06 20.57
CA LYS A 83 5.75 -5.80 20.40
C LYS A 83 5.16 -6.32 21.70
N GLY A 84 6.00 -6.79 22.64
CA GLY A 84 5.70 -7.25 24.01
C GLY A 84 4.56 -8.25 24.25
N THR A 85 3.78 -8.62 23.23
CA THR A 85 2.54 -9.39 23.36
C THR A 85 2.52 -10.62 22.45
N VAL A 86 1.79 -11.64 22.92
CA VAL A 86 1.50 -12.87 22.18
C VAL A 86 0.09 -12.78 21.61
N GLN A 87 0.01 -12.84 20.28
CA GLN A 87 -1.25 -12.80 19.55
C GLN A 87 -1.50 -14.15 18.87
N GLU A 88 -2.69 -14.72 19.09
CA GLU A 88 -3.14 -15.98 18.51
C GLU A 88 -4.28 -15.71 17.52
N LEU A 89 -4.25 -16.37 16.36
CA LEU A 89 -5.35 -16.32 15.39
C LEU A 89 -6.25 -17.55 15.59
N ARG A 90 -7.45 -17.34 16.12
CA ARG A 90 -8.46 -18.40 16.27
C ARG A 90 -9.41 -18.40 15.09
N LYS A 91 -9.26 -19.38 14.21
CA LYS A 91 -10.19 -19.61 13.11
C LYS A 91 -11.54 -20.08 13.66
N ALA A 92 -12.62 -19.56 13.11
CA ALA A 92 -13.98 -19.95 13.43
C ALA A 92 -14.84 -19.90 12.16
N THR A 93 -15.82 -20.80 12.04
CA THR A 93 -16.71 -20.84 10.87
C THR A 93 -18.15 -20.51 11.25
N PRO A 94 -18.47 -19.34 11.83
CA PRO A 94 -19.84 -18.99 12.16
C PRO A 94 -20.65 -18.76 10.89
N TYR A 95 -21.88 -19.28 10.85
CA TYR A 95 -22.80 -19.14 9.72
C TYR A 95 -22.22 -19.59 8.36
N GLY A 96 -21.31 -20.55 8.37
CA GLY A 96 -20.67 -21.07 7.15
C GLY A 96 -19.62 -20.14 6.53
N ARG A 97 -19.24 -19.04 7.19
CA ARG A 97 -18.18 -18.14 6.73
C ARG A 97 -16.89 -18.41 7.50
N GLU A 98 -15.78 -18.59 6.79
CA GLU A 98 -14.47 -18.66 7.42
C GLU A 98 -14.09 -17.29 7.99
N LEU A 99 -14.10 -17.16 9.30
CA LEU A 99 -13.64 -15.99 10.03
C LEU A 99 -12.42 -16.36 10.88
N ALA A 100 -11.68 -15.36 11.31
CA ALA A 100 -10.59 -15.54 12.24
C ALA A 100 -10.58 -14.41 13.26
N LEU A 101 -10.49 -14.77 14.54
CA LEU A 101 -10.37 -13.84 15.66
C LEU A 101 -8.90 -13.74 16.05
N LYS A 102 -8.32 -12.55 15.94
CA LYS A 102 -6.97 -12.27 16.42
C LYS A 102 -7.05 -11.81 17.89
N LEU A 103 -6.56 -12.64 18.81
CA LEU A 103 -6.61 -12.38 20.25
C LEU A 103 -5.21 -12.15 20.80
N THR A 104 -5.03 -11.08 21.57
CA THR A 104 -3.87 -10.94 22.46
C THR A 104 -4.13 -11.74 23.74
N ILE A 105 -3.31 -12.74 24.03
CA ILE A 105 -3.57 -13.72 25.12
C ILE A 105 -2.54 -13.68 26.25
N ALA A 106 -1.38 -13.07 26.02
CA ALA A 106 -0.29 -12.98 26.99
C ALA A 106 0.65 -11.83 26.65
N GLU A 107 1.47 -11.43 27.61
CA GLU A 107 2.67 -10.62 27.39
C GLU A 107 3.92 -11.48 27.57
N TYR A 108 4.96 -11.22 26.79
CA TYR A 108 6.27 -11.83 27.00
C TYR A 108 7.26 -10.75 27.45
N ARG A 109 8.16 -11.16 28.33
CA ARG A 109 9.19 -10.35 28.97
C ARG A 109 10.53 -11.01 28.74
N VAL A 110 11.56 -10.18 28.63
CA VAL A 110 12.95 -10.65 28.45
C VAL A 110 13.57 -10.94 29.82
N ALA A 111 14.76 -11.54 29.82
CA ALA A 111 15.47 -11.93 31.04
C ALA A 111 15.47 -10.84 32.13
N GLY A 112 15.26 -11.25 33.38
CA GLY A 112 15.09 -10.34 34.51
C GLY A 112 13.67 -9.77 34.66
N ASP A 113 12.66 -10.41 34.06
CA ASP A 113 11.25 -10.03 34.10
C ASP A 113 10.97 -8.61 33.57
N ARG A 114 11.74 -8.20 32.56
CA ARG A 114 11.70 -6.85 31.97
C ARG A 114 10.61 -6.75 30.90
N LYS A 115 9.72 -5.76 31.07
CA LYS A 115 8.66 -5.43 30.11
C LYS A 115 9.27 -4.71 28.91
N ILE A 116 8.89 -5.13 27.70
CA ILE A 116 9.31 -4.47 26.45
C ILE A 116 8.12 -3.97 25.61
N GLN A 117 6.88 -4.20 26.06
CA GLN A 117 5.68 -3.71 25.38
C GLN A 117 5.74 -2.20 25.21
N SER A 118 5.66 -1.73 23.96
CA SER A 118 5.76 -0.32 23.57
C SER A 118 7.08 0.37 23.96
N ILE A 119 8.08 -0.38 24.47
CA ILE A 119 9.41 0.10 24.88
C ILE A 119 10.53 -0.50 24.03
N GLY A 120 10.38 -1.73 23.54
CA GLY A 120 11.43 -2.46 22.83
C GLY A 120 12.66 -2.77 23.67
N VAL A 121 13.69 -3.30 23.00
CA VAL A 121 15.05 -3.44 23.50
C VAL A 121 15.80 -2.17 23.15
N ILE A 122 16.28 -1.48 24.17
CA ILE A 122 17.07 -0.24 24.03
C ILE A 122 18.53 -0.61 23.74
N PRO A 123 19.22 0.00 22.75
CA PRO A 123 20.62 -0.26 22.50
C PRO A 123 21.53 0.29 23.62
N ASP A 124 22.75 -0.27 23.71
CA ASP A 124 23.82 0.24 24.57
C ASP A 124 24.68 1.29 23.85
N LEU A 125 24.80 1.18 22.52
CA LEU A 125 25.33 2.22 21.63
C LEU A 125 24.31 2.48 20.51
N GLN A 126 23.82 3.71 20.45
CA GLN A 126 22.87 4.15 19.45
C GLN A 126 23.58 4.43 18.13
N LEU A 127 23.19 3.77 17.04
CA LEU A 127 23.71 4.06 15.71
C LEU A 127 22.75 5.00 14.96
N LEU A 128 23.30 6.07 14.39
CA LEU A 128 22.56 7.11 13.68
C LEU A 128 23.07 7.23 12.24
N PRO A 129 22.37 6.67 11.23
CA PRO A 129 22.84 6.68 9.85
C PRO A 129 22.73 8.07 9.24
N ILE A 130 23.72 8.41 8.40
CA ILE A 130 23.67 9.50 7.44
C ILE A 130 23.62 8.89 6.05
N GLN A 131 22.61 9.27 5.27
CA GLN A 131 22.49 8.87 3.87
C GLN A 131 22.59 10.11 3.00
N LEU A 132 23.65 10.20 2.20
CA LEU A 132 23.78 11.25 1.19
C LEU A 132 23.18 10.72 -0.11
N LEU A 133 22.16 11.40 -0.61
CA LEU A 133 21.45 10.99 -1.82
C LEU A 133 22.24 11.40 -3.07
N ASP A 134 21.83 10.99 -4.26
CA ASP A 134 22.48 11.43 -5.51
C ASP A 134 22.16 12.90 -5.87
N PHE A 135 21.33 13.58 -5.08
CA PHE A 135 20.96 14.98 -5.24
C PHE A 135 21.88 15.88 -4.40
N GLU A 136 22.43 16.92 -5.01
CA GLU A 136 23.39 17.82 -4.37
C GLU A 136 22.82 18.45 -3.08
N GLY A 137 23.51 18.21 -1.97
CA GLY A 137 23.15 18.80 -0.69
C GLY A 137 21.87 18.25 -0.04
N VAL A 138 21.30 17.19 -0.60
CA VAL A 138 20.15 16.50 -0.03
C VAL A 138 20.62 15.21 0.66
N GLY A 139 20.30 15.11 1.95
CA GLY A 139 20.63 13.96 2.76
C GLY A 139 19.41 13.40 3.50
N ARG A 140 19.67 12.32 4.23
CA ARG A 140 18.86 11.87 5.37
C ARG A 140 19.78 11.69 6.56
N TYR A 141 19.79 12.67 7.44
CA TYR A 141 20.35 12.62 8.77
C TYR A 141 19.22 12.16 9.67
N TYR A 142 19.10 10.85 9.84
CA TYR A 142 17.98 10.33 10.62
C TYR A 142 18.08 10.84 12.07
N ASP A 143 17.02 11.51 12.52
CA ASP A 143 16.76 11.71 13.94
C ASP A 143 16.19 10.42 14.55
N LEU A 144 16.13 10.38 15.88
CA LEU A 144 15.51 9.26 16.58
C LEU A 144 13.99 9.22 16.35
N GLU A 145 13.35 10.37 16.19
CA GLU A 145 11.90 10.50 16.08
C GLU A 145 11.32 9.72 14.89
N ARG A 146 11.99 9.71 13.74
CA ARG A 146 11.54 8.98 12.55
C ARG A 146 11.51 7.48 12.77
N PHE A 147 12.51 6.93 13.45
CA PHE A 147 12.51 5.52 13.81
C PHE A 147 11.37 5.22 14.79
N GLU A 148 11.03 6.18 15.66
CA GLU A 148 9.91 6.02 16.59
C GLU A 148 8.55 5.89 15.93
N ARG A 149 8.34 6.51 14.76
CA ARG A 149 7.08 6.38 13.98
C ARG A 149 6.80 4.94 13.55
N GLN A 150 7.84 4.12 13.40
CA GLN A 150 7.69 2.73 12.95
C GLN A 150 7.39 1.76 14.10
N ARG A 151 7.58 2.19 15.36
CA ARG A 151 7.51 1.33 16.55
C ARG A 151 6.08 1.14 17.05
N GLU A 152 5.88 0.10 17.86
CA GLU A 152 4.57 -0.28 18.39
C GLU A 152 3.87 0.91 19.06
N ARG A 153 4.60 1.70 19.85
CA ARG A 153 4.04 2.84 20.59
C ARG A 153 3.40 3.91 19.71
N ALA A 154 3.97 4.19 18.53
CA ALA A 154 3.39 5.13 17.57
C ALA A 154 2.07 4.60 17.00
N ARG A 155 1.93 3.28 16.86
CA ARG A 155 0.69 2.60 16.44
C ARG A 155 -0.34 2.48 17.57
N THR A 156 0.13 2.49 18.82
CA THR A 156 -0.70 2.30 20.03
C THR A 156 -1.45 3.57 20.45
N ALA A 157 -1.26 4.71 19.77
CA ALA A 157 -2.00 5.96 19.99
C ALA A 157 -3.54 5.84 19.83
N HIS A 158 -4.03 4.64 19.48
CA HIS A 158 -5.45 4.26 19.44
C HIS A 158 -5.96 3.49 20.67
N LEU A 159 -5.15 3.28 21.70
CA LEU A 159 -5.55 2.59 22.92
C LEU A 159 -5.54 3.53 24.14
N PRO A 160 -6.70 3.77 24.80
CA PRO A 160 -6.81 4.64 25.97
C PRO A 160 -6.00 4.20 27.20
N SER A 161 -5.33 3.04 27.18
CA SER A 161 -4.65 2.45 28.33
C SER A 161 -3.12 2.52 28.29
N ALA A 162 -2.50 2.94 27.17
CA ALA A 162 -1.04 2.99 27.05
C ALA A 162 -0.42 4.32 27.54
N SER A 163 -1.22 5.40 27.59
CA SER A 163 -0.76 6.75 27.99
C SER A 163 -0.53 6.95 29.50
N HIS A 164 -0.72 5.91 30.33
CA HIS A 164 -0.62 6.03 31.79
C HIS A 164 0.57 5.29 32.43
N ASP A 165 1.43 4.62 31.66
CA ASP A 165 2.65 3.99 32.21
C ASP A 165 3.79 5.03 32.31
N ALA A 166 3.86 5.75 33.44
CA ALA A 166 4.96 6.67 33.75
C ALA A 166 6.36 6.00 33.69
N HIS A 167 6.40 4.67 33.84
CA HIS A 167 7.62 3.86 33.69
C HIS A 167 8.13 3.82 32.24
N VAL A 168 7.22 3.78 31.25
CA VAL A 168 7.53 3.71 29.82
C VAL A 168 8.15 5.04 29.34
N ALA A 169 7.66 6.17 29.84
CA ALA A 169 8.20 7.49 29.51
C ALA A 169 9.62 7.70 30.07
N ALA A 170 9.88 7.21 31.29
CA ALA A 170 11.19 7.29 31.93
C ALA A 170 12.25 6.40 31.24
N GLU A 171 11.90 5.18 30.83
CA GLU A 171 12.82 4.29 30.11
C GLU A 171 13.04 4.71 28.65
N ALA A 172 12.02 5.28 27.98
CA ALA A 172 12.19 5.91 26.67
C ALA A 172 13.13 7.12 26.72
N ALA A 173 13.04 7.94 27.77
CA ALA A 173 13.99 9.04 28.01
C ALA A 173 15.40 8.53 28.34
N MET A 174 15.55 7.32 28.89
CA MET A 174 16.87 6.69 29.09
C MET A 174 17.48 6.18 27.77
N ALA A 175 16.67 5.69 26.82
CA ALA A 175 17.15 5.30 25.49
C ALA A 175 17.82 6.46 24.74
N GLN A 176 17.29 7.67 24.93
CA GLN A 176 17.84 8.90 24.33
C GLN A 176 19.11 9.42 25.03
N ARG A 177 19.53 8.84 26.16
CA ARG A 177 20.69 9.30 26.96
C ARG A 177 21.94 8.42 26.83
N GLY A 178 21.89 7.35 26.05
CA GLY A 178 23.05 6.48 25.80
C GLY A 178 24.07 7.12 24.85
N PRO A 179 25.31 6.60 24.78
CA PRO A 179 26.26 7.04 23.76
C PRO A 179 25.68 6.79 22.37
N SER A 180 25.93 7.71 21.45
CA SER A 180 25.54 7.61 20.05
C SER A 180 26.76 7.65 19.14
N LEU A 181 26.62 7.08 17.95
CA LEU A 181 27.62 7.09 16.88
C LEU A 181 26.91 7.39 15.56
N ARG A 182 27.25 8.53 14.96
CA ARG A 182 26.87 8.84 13.58
C ARG A 182 27.84 8.18 12.61
N TYR A 183 27.28 7.68 11.50
CA TYR A 183 28.07 6.99 10.49
C TYR A 183 27.50 7.20 9.09
N LEU A 184 28.38 7.13 8.10
CA LEU A 184 27.97 7.23 6.70
C LEU A 184 27.44 5.86 6.25
N ALA A 185 26.12 5.77 6.07
CA ALA A 185 25.48 4.55 5.58
C ALA A 185 25.54 4.45 4.05
N TYR A 186 25.23 5.56 3.36
CA TYR A 186 25.22 5.65 1.90
C TYR A 186 25.79 7.00 1.44
N GLY A 187 26.56 6.98 0.35
CA GLY A 187 27.10 8.15 -0.31
C GLY A 187 26.57 8.31 -1.73
N PRO A 188 26.89 9.42 -2.43
CA PRO A 188 26.54 9.58 -3.84
C PRO A 188 27.18 8.46 -4.67
N GLY A 189 26.37 7.75 -5.47
CA GLY A 189 26.82 6.63 -6.30
C GLY A 189 26.81 5.24 -5.63
N GLY A 190 26.30 5.11 -4.40
CA GLY A 190 26.04 3.81 -3.77
C GLY A 190 26.47 3.69 -2.30
N PRO A 191 26.57 2.46 -1.77
CA PRO A 191 27.01 2.24 -0.39
C PRO A 191 28.39 2.86 -0.16
N ALA A 192 28.57 3.58 0.95
CA ALA A 192 29.79 4.33 1.24
C ALA A 192 31.05 3.47 1.45
N THR A 193 30.91 2.14 1.46
CA THR A 193 32.07 1.26 1.58
C THR A 193 33.00 1.38 0.38
N PRO A 194 34.33 1.46 0.60
CA PRO A 194 35.29 1.19 -0.45
C PRO A 194 35.02 -0.21 -1.02
N THR A 195 35.45 -0.46 -2.26
CA THR A 195 35.49 -1.81 -2.84
C THR A 195 36.25 -2.71 -1.88
N VAL A 196 35.49 -3.42 -1.04
CA VAL A 196 36.03 -4.46 -0.19
C VAL A 196 36.64 -5.47 -1.16
N GLY A 197 37.93 -5.74 -1.04
CA GLY A 197 38.62 -6.67 -1.94
C GLY A 197 37.84 -7.99 -2.02
N ASP A 198 37.95 -8.69 -3.15
CA ASP A 198 37.15 -9.91 -3.44
C ASP A 198 37.21 -11.01 -2.36
N GLU A 199 38.13 -10.89 -1.39
CA GLU A 199 38.36 -11.81 -0.28
C GLU A 199 37.50 -11.59 0.98
N GLU A 200 36.90 -10.41 1.26
CA GLU A 200 36.03 -10.30 2.45
C GLU A 200 34.56 -10.69 2.15
N PRO A 201 33.81 -11.16 3.17
CA PRO A 201 32.40 -11.47 3.01
C PRO A 201 31.59 -10.27 2.52
N ARG A 202 30.65 -10.51 1.60
CA ARG A 202 29.76 -9.45 1.05
C ARG A 202 29.01 -8.68 2.13
N GLN A 203 28.75 -9.30 3.28
CA GLN A 203 28.10 -8.69 4.44
C GLN A 203 28.92 -7.54 5.03
N MET A 204 30.24 -7.48 4.83
CA MET A 204 31.07 -6.37 5.29
C MET A 204 30.87 -5.08 4.48
N ARG A 205 30.05 -5.14 3.41
CA ARG A 205 29.57 -3.95 2.69
C ARG A 205 28.46 -3.21 3.46
N ASP A 206 27.84 -3.89 4.42
CA ASP A 206 26.84 -3.29 5.30
C ASP A 206 27.57 -2.48 6.40
N PRO A 207 27.31 -1.16 6.52
CA PRO A 207 28.05 -0.30 7.43
C PRO A 207 27.82 -0.66 8.90
N GLU A 208 26.61 -1.07 9.28
CA GLU A 208 26.28 -1.50 10.63
C GLU A 208 27.02 -2.79 11.01
N ILE A 209 27.13 -3.75 10.09
CA ILE A 209 27.92 -4.98 10.30
C ILE A 209 29.41 -4.64 10.46
N ARG A 210 29.95 -3.72 9.65
CA ARG A 210 31.33 -3.26 9.76
C ARG A 210 31.60 -2.60 11.12
N LEU A 211 30.72 -1.70 11.55
CA LEU A 211 30.81 -1.04 12.85
C LEU A 211 30.72 -2.04 14.00
N ALA A 212 29.76 -2.97 13.96
CA ALA A 212 29.63 -4.03 14.96
C ALA A 212 30.89 -4.87 15.10
N ARG A 213 31.56 -5.19 13.98
CA ARG A 213 32.87 -5.88 13.98
C ARG A 213 33.93 -5.04 14.67
N GLN A 214 34.06 -3.76 14.33
CA GLN A 214 35.06 -2.87 14.93
C GLN A 214 34.84 -2.70 16.43
N ILE A 215 33.57 -2.59 16.86
CA ILE A 215 33.18 -2.58 18.27
C ILE A 215 33.58 -3.90 18.93
N ALA A 216 33.23 -5.05 18.35
CA ALA A 216 33.59 -6.36 18.91
C ALA A 216 35.11 -6.55 19.05
N LEU A 217 35.91 -6.04 18.10
CA LEU A 217 37.36 -6.03 18.17
C LEU A 217 37.88 -5.11 19.28
N GLY A 218 37.28 -3.92 19.44
CA GLY A 218 37.61 -2.98 20.52
C GLY A 218 37.26 -3.51 21.91
N LEU A 219 36.22 -4.35 22.01
CA LEU A 219 35.81 -5.01 23.26
C LEU A 219 36.68 -6.22 23.62
N LYS A 220 37.60 -6.65 22.75
CA LYS A 220 38.48 -7.80 23.03
C LYS A 220 39.35 -7.50 24.25
N GLY A 221 39.33 -8.41 25.22
CA GLY A 221 40.06 -8.26 26.50
C GLY A 221 39.25 -7.58 27.61
N HIS A 222 38.05 -7.09 27.31
CA HIS A 222 37.07 -6.63 28.31
C HIS A 222 36.13 -7.80 28.65
N GLU A 223 36.47 -8.54 29.71
CA GLU A 223 35.68 -9.70 30.16
C GLU A 223 34.43 -9.26 30.91
N GLY A 224 33.27 -9.76 30.46
CA GLY A 224 31.97 -9.47 31.04
C GLY A 224 31.38 -8.12 30.59
N ARG A 225 30.05 -8.04 30.58
CA ARG A 225 29.32 -6.90 30.02
C ARG A 225 29.63 -5.58 30.71
N ARG A 226 29.86 -5.57 32.03
CA ARG A 226 30.23 -4.35 32.76
C ARG A 226 31.51 -3.70 32.22
N ALA A 227 32.59 -4.48 32.07
CA ALA A 227 33.85 -3.97 31.54
C ALA A 227 33.71 -3.52 30.07
N GLN A 228 32.85 -4.19 29.32
CA GLN A 228 32.53 -3.82 27.94
C GLN A 228 31.80 -2.49 27.85
N LEU A 229 30.78 -2.26 28.70
CA LEU A 229 30.07 -0.99 28.77
C LEU A 229 30.95 0.16 29.25
N GLU A 230 31.87 -0.09 30.17
CA GLU A 230 32.86 0.92 30.62
C GLU A 230 33.84 1.31 29.48
N ALA A 231 34.12 0.40 28.54
CA ALA A 231 35.00 0.65 27.39
C ALA A 231 34.29 1.23 26.17
N LEU A 232 32.99 0.96 26.03
CA LEU A 232 32.19 1.26 24.84
C LEU A 232 32.20 2.75 24.43
N PRO A 233 32.09 3.75 25.34
CA PRO A 233 32.14 5.16 24.96
C PRO A 233 33.44 5.54 24.25
N LYS A 234 34.59 5.10 24.77
CA LYS A 234 35.91 5.39 24.17
C LYS A 234 36.08 4.71 22.81
N ILE A 235 35.52 3.51 22.65
CA ILE A 235 35.50 2.82 21.36
C ILE A 235 34.65 3.61 20.36
N ALA A 236 33.47 4.06 20.76
CA ALA A 236 32.58 4.85 19.93
C ALA A 236 33.22 6.19 19.52
N GLU A 237 33.86 6.92 20.45
CA GLU A 237 34.61 8.15 20.14
C GLU A 237 35.71 7.92 19.10
N GLY A 238 36.44 6.81 19.19
CA GLY A 238 37.48 6.46 18.22
C GLY A 238 36.94 6.16 16.82
N LEU A 239 35.73 5.59 16.74
CA LEU A 239 35.04 5.36 15.48
C LEU A 239 34.43 6.63 14.91
N ALA A 240 33.85 7.48 15.75
CA ALA A 240 33.19 8.73 15.36
C ALA A 240 34.11 9.63 14.54
N ALA A 241 35.38 9.77 14.92
CA ALA A 241 36.34 10.57 14.16
C ALA A 241 36.54 10.08 12.71
N SER A 242 36.58 8.75 12.51
CA SER A 242 36.74 8.16 11.18
C SER A 242 35.47 8.24 10.34
N GLU A 243 34.31 8.08 10.97
CA GLU A 243 33.02 8.21 10.30
C GLU A 243 32.72 9.67 9.93
N ASP A 244 33.01 10.62 10.81
CA ASP A 244 32.90 12.06 10.53
C ASP A 244 33.80 12.46 9.36
N GLN A 245 35.00 11.89 9.25
CA GLN A 245 35.85 12.12 8.09
C GLN A 245 35.23 11.55 6.81
N ALA A 246 34.69 10.33 6.85
CA ALA A 246 34.02 9.72 5.71
C ALA A 246 32.82 10.55 5.23
N VAL A 247 32.04 11.10 6.16
CA VAL A 247 30.93 12.02 5.86
C VAL A 247 31.45 13.28 5.16
N ARG A 248 32.50 13.92 5.69
CA ARG A 248 33.11 15.11 5.07
C ARG A 248 33.63 14.82 3.66
N ASP A 249 34.31 13.69 3.48
CA ASP A 249 34.84 13.28 2.17
C ASP A 249 33.71 13.05 1.16
N ALA A 250 32.61 12.43 1.59
CA ALA A 250 31.46 12.17 0.74
C ALA A 250 30.66 13.45 0.40
N MET A 251 30.71 14.47 1.25
CA MET A 251 30.10 15.79 1.00
C MET A 251 30.99 16.73 0.18
N GLN A 252 32.29 16.45 0.05
CA GLN A 252 33.24 17.30 -0.68
C GLN A 252 32.77 17.68 -2.10
N PRO A 253 32.15 16.79 -2.91
CA PRO A 253 31.65 17.13 -4.24
C PRO A 253 30.59 18.24 -4.24
N TRP A 254 29.85 18.40 -3.14
CA TRP A 254 28.79 19.39 -2.98
C TRP A 254 29.28 20.74 -2.44
N LYS A 255 30.59 20.85 -2.16
CA LYS A 255 31.21 22.07 -1.61
C LYS A 255 30.58 22.56 -0.30
N ILE A 256 30.01 21.63 0.47
CA ILE A 256 29.44 21.90 1.78
C ILE A 256 30.56 21.76 2.83
N ASP A 257 30.79 22.81 3.60
CA ASP A 257 31.71 22.75 4.74
C ASP A 257 31.00 22.14 5.95
N TRP A 258 31.35 20.88 6.24
CA TRP A 258 30.82 20.11 7.38
C TRP A 258 31.87 19.92 8.50
N SER A 259 32.90 20.76 8.53
CA SER A 259 33.93 20.74 9.58
C SER A 259 33.39 21.30 10.91
N PRO A 260 33.87 20.78 12.06
CA PRO A 260 33.50 21.33 13.36
C PRO A 260 34.07 22.75 13.56
N VAL A 261 33.41 23.54 14.39
CA VAL A 261 33.85 24.88 14.78
C VAL A 261 34.43 24.86 16.19
N ASP A 262 35.51 25.61 16.43
CA ASP A 262 36.22 25.60 17.73
C ASP A 262 35.38 26.22 18.88
N ASP A 263 34.48 27.14 18.56
CA ASP A 263 33.54 27.83 19.47
C ASP A 263 32.18 28.00 18.77
N PRO A 264 31.37 26.93 18.66
CA PRO A 264 30.09 26.98 17.98
C PRO A 264 29.11 27.86 18.75
N ALA A 265 28.11 28.38 18.05
CA ALA A 265 26.96 29.02 18.71
C ALA A 265 26.19 28.00 19.58
N ASP A 266 25.45 28.47 20.57
CA ASP A 266 24.69 27.59 21.48
C ASP A 266 23.55 26.90 20.71
N GLU A 267 23.08 25.73 21.19
CA GLU A 267 21.98 24.93 20.60
C GLU A 267 20.61 25.63 20.54
N ASP A 268 20.49 26.88 21.03
CA ASP A 268 19.26 27.69 21.00
C ASP A 268 19.44 28.95 20.12
N THR A 269 20.42 28.93 19.22
CA THR A 269 20.78 30.10 18.42
C THR A 269 19.77 30.29 17.28
N ALA A 270 19.02 31.39 17.33
CA ALA A 270 17.98 31.68 16.34
C ALA A 270 18.53 31.72 14.89
N VAL A 271 18.01 30.80 14.06
CA VAL A 271 18.27 30.73 12.63
C VAL A 271 17.10 31.37 11.88
N GLU A 272 17.40 32.32 11.00
CA GLU A 272 16.39 32.86 10.09
C GLU A 272 16.14 31.84 8.97
N VAL A 273 14.88 31.45 8.77
CA VAL A 273 14.48 30.55 7.67
C VAL A 273 13.38 31.23 6.88
N ALA A 274 13.49 31.20 5.55
CA ALA A 274 12.41 31.55 4.65
C ALA A 274 12.22 30.43 3.62
N VAL A 275 10.98 30.19 3.23
CA VAL A 275 10.63 29.16 2.26
C VAL A 275 9.56 29.67 1.32
N SER A 276 9.71 29.37 0.04
CA SER A 276 8.74 29.71 -1.00
C SER A 276 8.74 28.67 -2.11
N LEU A 277 7.64 28.58 -2.85
CA LEU A 277 7.58 27.78 -4.07
C LEU A 277 7.92 28.67 -5.26
N LEU A 278 8.77 28.17 -6.17
CA LEU A 278 9.01 28.84 -7.45
C LEU A 278 7.97 28.38 -8.48
N GLY A 279 7.21 29.33 -9.01
CA GLY A 279 6.16 29.08 -10.00
C GLY A 279 4.81 29.67 -9.59
N GLU A 280 3.84 29.62 -10.50
CA GLU A 280 2.48 30.08 -10.26
C GLU A 280 1.48 28.92 -10.38
N GLY A 281 0.49 28.89 -9.48
CA GLY A 281 -0.61 27.93 -9.51
C GLY A 281 -0.32 26.59 -8.81
N PRO A 282 -1.28 25.66 -8.85
CA PRO A 282 -1.13 24.35 -8.22
C PRO A 282 -0.09 23.49 -8.97
N ILE A 283 0.66 22.70 -8.21
CA ILE A 283 1.63 21.72 -8.71
C ILE A 283 0.86 20.60 -9.41
N ALA A 284 1.20 20.27 -10.66
CA ALA A 284 0.60 19.12 -11.32
C ALA A 284 1.13 17.82 -10.69
N ALA A 285 0.23 16.92 -10.25
CA ALA A 285 0.62 15.64 -9.68
C ALA A 285 1.45 14.84 -10.69
N GLY A 286 2.61 14.34 -10.26
CA GLY A 286 3.56 13.65 -11.12
C GLY A 286 4.57 14.56 -11.82
N GLU A 287 4.44 15.88 -11.76
CA GLU A 287 5.44 16.82 -12.27
C GLU A 287 6.34 17.32 -11.13
N PRO A 288 7.63 17.57 -11.39
CA PRO A 288 8.52 18.19 -10.42
C PRO A 288 8.13 19.66 -10.16
N PHE A 289 8.47 20.15 -8.97
CA PHE A 289 8.32 21.55 -8.57
C PHE A 289 9.53 21.98 -7.74
N THR A 290 9.80 23.28 -7.69
CA THR A 290 10.98 23.81 -7.00
C THR A 290 10.61 24.53 -5.72
N LEU A 291 11.22 24.09 -4.62
CA LEU A 291 11.20 24.75 -3.33
C LEU A 291 12.44 25.64 -3.20
N HIS A 292 12.23 26.94 -3.01
CA HIS A 292 13.29 27.89 -2.71
C HIS A 292 13.38 28.10 -1.20
N VAL A 293 14.58 27.89 -0.66
CA VAL A 293 14.88 27.95 0.77
C VAL A 293 15.99 28.96 1.00
N GLU A 294 15.79 29.87 1.95
CA GLU A 294 16.82 30.79 2.42
C GLU A 294 17.07 30.57 3.91
N VAL A 295 18.34 30.61 4.29
CA VAL A 295 18.79 30.41 5.67
C VAL A 295 19.79 31.49 6.05
N GLY A 296 19.58 32.12 7.20
CA GLY A 296 20.42 33.21 7.70
C GLY A 296 20.92 32.96 9.12
N ASN A 297 22.20 33.28 9.33
CA ASN A 297 22.78 33.33 10.67
C ASN A 297 22.58 34.74 11.27
N SER A 298 21.62 34.87 12.18
CA SER A 298 21.33 36.14 12.87
C SER A 298 22.21 36.39 14.11
N SER A 299 23.06 35.43 14.46
CA SER A 299 23.91 35.47 15.66
C SER A 299 25.27 36.15 15.41
N ASP A 300 26.02 36.34 16.50
CA ASP A 300 27.39 36.84 16.48
C ASP A 300 28.46 35.74 16.44
N ARG A 301 28.05 34.47 16.44
CA ARG A 301 28.92 33.28 16.38
C ARG A 301 28.71 32.50 15.09
N THR A 302 29.72 31.74 14.69
CA THR A 302 29.64 30.87 13.51
C THR A 302 28.79 29.65 13.83
N LEU A 303 27.81 29.34 12.99
CA LEU A 303 27.00 28.13 13.11
C LEU A 303 27.70 26.96 12.42
N GLU A 304 27.66 25.79 13.05
CA GLU A 304 28.18 24.56 12.47
C GLU A 304 27.05 23.62 12.04
N ARG A 305 27.27 22.87 10.95
CA ARG A 305 26.39 21.79 10.49
C ARG A 305 24.92 22.20 10.33
N VAL A 306 24.66 23.44 9.89
CA VAL A 306 23.30 23.93 9.67
C VAL A 306 22.61 23.03 8.64
N HIS A 307 21.42 22.56 8.96
CA HIS A 307 20.58 21.79 8.06
C HIS A 307 19.10 22.07 8.30
N LEU A 308 18.27 21.78 7.31
CA LEU A 308 16.82 21.90 7.42
C LEU A 308 16.14 20.59 7.12
N ILE A 309 15.15 20.24 7.93
CA ILE A 309 14.36 19.03 7.79
C ILE A 309 12.95 19.45 7.40
N THR A 310 12.44 18.88 6.30
CA THR A 310 11.04 19.05 5.93
C THR A 310 10.13 18.30 6.89
N ASP A 311 9.02 18.92 7.28
CA ASP A 311 7.91 18.29 7.99
C ASP A 311 6.65 18.43 7.14
N CYS A 312 6.09 17.29 6.75
CA CYS A 312 4.87 17.24 5.96
C CYS A 312 4.01 16.05 6.35
N ALA A 313 2.69 16.22 6.26
CA ALA A 313 1.75 15.11 6.40
C ALA A 313 1.87 14.05 5.28
N ARG A 314 2.64 14.34 4.22
CA ARG A 314 2.90 13.47 3.07
C ARG A 314 4.26 12.82 3.21
N ASP A 315 4.27 11.51 3.43
CA ASP A 315 5.50 10.71 3.66
C ASP A 315 6.58 10.91 2.58
N GLU A 316 6.22 11.22 1.34
CA GLU A 316 7.17 11.47 0.25
C GLU A 316 7.86 12.84 0.28
N LEU A 317 7.23 13.84 0.93
CA LEU A 317 7.78 15.18 1.13
C LEU A 317 8.29 15.39 2.55
N ASP A 318 7.96 14.47 3.44
CA ASP A 318 8.36 14.50 4.83
C ASP A 318 9.80 14.05 5.00
N GLY A 319 10.53 14.87 5.73
CA GLY A 319 11.82 14.49 6.25
C GLY A 319 12.93 14.34 5.20
N ILE A 320 12.79 15.01 4.08
CA ILE A 320 13.90 15.40 3.21
C ILE A 320 14.74 16.42 3.96
N GLU A 321 16.05 16.25 3.93
CA GLU A 321 16.97 17.14 4.63
C GLU A 321 17.93 17.85 3.70
N LEU A 322 18.11 19.13 4.00
CA LEU A 322 18.80 20.10 3.21
C LEU A 322 20.01 20.55 3.99
N LEU A 323 21.19 20.11 3.54
CA LEU A 323 22.44 20.37 4.23
C LEU A 323 22.98 21.73 3.81
N ILE A 324 23.12 22.68 4.73
CA ILE A 324 23.74 24.00 4.44
C ILE A 324 25.22 23.97 4.83
N GLY A 325 25.53 23.43 6.01
CA GLY A 325 26.88 23.35 6.55
C GLY A 325 27.21 24.53 7.43
N LYS A 326 28.46 24.97 7.39
CA LYS A 326 28.96 26.10 8.18
C LYS A 326 28.38 27.43 7.70
N LEU A 327 27.93 28.29 8.62
CA LEU A 327 27.37 29.62 8.30
C LEU A 327 27.96 30.71 9.20
N GLU A 328 28.70 31.65 8.61
CA GLU A 328 29.36 32.75 9.34
C GLU A 328 28.34 33.79 9.87
N PRO A 329 28.68 34.58 10.91
CA PRO A 329 27.81 35.62 11.43
C PRO A 329 27.30 36.58 10.34
N GLY A 330 25.98 36.76 10.26
CA GLY A 330 25.32 37.62 9.27
C GLY A 330 25.29 37.07 7.83
N ALA A 331 25.84 35.88 7.58
CA ALA A 331 25.77 35.24 6.28
C ALA A 331 24.35 34.70 6.01
N ARG A 332 23.99 34.68 4.72
CA ARG A 332 22.77 34.03 4.22
C ARG A 332 23.14 33.09 3.08
N GLU A 333 22.52 31.94 3.07
CA GLU A 333 22.63 30.93 2.02
C GLU A 333 21.24 30.64 1.46
N SER A 334 21.16 30.38 0.16
CA SER A 334 19.91 30.06 -0.53
C SER A 334 20.07 28.80 -1.36
N ARG A 335 19.04 27.95 -1.40
CA ARG A 335 19.02 26.74 -2.23
C ARG A 335 17.66 26.49 -2.85
N ASP A 336 17.73 25.99 -4.07
CA ASP A 336 16.59 25.47 -4.81
C ASP A 336 16.61 23.96 -4.77
N ILE A 337 15.50 23.34 -4.40
CA ILE A 337 15.35 21.89 -4.37
C ILE A 337 14.19 21.49 -5.26
N GLU A 338 14.46 20.56 -6.17
CA GLU A 338 13.43 19.94 -6.98
C GLU A 338 12.78 18.79 -6.20
N LEU A 339 11.49 18.91 -5.97
CA LEU A 339 10.64 17.92 -5.29
C LEU A 339 9.57 17.42 -6.26
N GLN A 340 8.95 16.29 -5.96
CA GLN A 340 7.89 15.73 -6.80
C GLN A 340 6.80 15.11 -5.93
N VAL A 341 5.55 15.47 -6.22
CA VAL A 341 4.38 14.77 -5.69
C VAL A 341 3.99 13.66 -6.64
N MET A 342 3.63 12.51 -6.10
CA MET A 342 3.37 11.31 -6.88
C MET A 342 2.10 11.44 -7.77
N PRO A 343 2.08 10.82 -8.97
CA PRO A 343 1.00 11.00 -9.95
C PRO A 343 -0.36 10.44 -9.52
N TRP A 344 -0.42 9.59 -8.48
CA TRP A 344 -1.68 9.02 -7.97
C TRP A 344 -2.47 9.95 -7.06
N HIS A 345 -1.95 11.11 -6.71
CA HIS A 345 -2.69 12.04 -5.88
C HIS A 345 -3.84 12.68 -6.65
N ALA A 346 -4.98 12.83 -5.96
CA ALA A 346 -6.04 13.70 -6.41
C ALA A 346 -5.69 15.16 -6.05
N ASP A 347 -6.59 16.10 -6.36
CA ASP A 347 -6.46 17.48 -5.91
C ASP A 347 -6.34 17.52 -4.38
N PHE A 348 -5.35 18.24 -3.86
CA PHE A 348 -5.21 18.48 -2.43
C PHE A 348 -4.49 19.79 -2.13
N VAL A 349 -4.68 20.29 -0.92
CA VAL A 349 -3.89 21.38 -0.33
C VAL A 349 -3.24 20.85 0.94
N ASP A 350 -2.00 21.25 1.18
CA ASP A 350 -1.24 20.89 2.37
C ASP A 350 -0.25 22.01 2.75
N THR A 351 0.43 21.81 3.88
CA THR A 351 1.52 22.68 4.34
C THR A 351 2.82 21.89 4.37
N LEU A 352 3.89 22.51 3.89
CA LEU A 352 5.24 22.01 4.00
C LEU A 352 6.00 22.93 4.95
N SER A 353 6.44 22.39 6.07
CA SER A 353 7.25 23.10 7.05
C SER A 353 8.72 22.72 6.88
N LEU A 354 9.62 23.66 7.18
CA LEU A 354 11.05 23.44 7.25
C LEU A 354 11.52 23.79 8.65
N ALA A 355 12.13 22.83 9.33
CA ALA A 355 12.75 22.95 10.63
C ALA A 355 14.27 23.02 10.46
N ALA A 356 14.86 24.19 10.73
CA ALA A 356 16.32 24.35 10.75
C ALA A 356 16.89 23.90 12.10
N HIS A 357 18.05 23.26 12.04
CA HIS A 357 18.82 22.83 13.19
C HIS A 357 20.30 23.16 13.00
N VAL A 358 20.97 23.47 14.10
CA VAL A 358 22.41 23.65 14.21
C VAL A 358 23.00 22.46 14.96
N GLY A 359 23.99 21.77 14.37
CA GLY A 359 24.58 20.59 15.00
C GLY A 359 23.69 19.34 14.93
N GLU A 360 23.31 18.80 16.10
CA GLU A 360 22.47 17.61 16.21
C GLU A 360 20.98 18.02 16.30
N PRO A 361 20.06 17.41 15.52
CA PRO A 361 18.66 17.80 15.54
C PRO A 361 18.05 17.52 16.91
N GLY A 362 17.70 18.59 17.62
CA GLY A 362 16.98 18.56 18.88
C GLY A 362 15.46 18.41 18.71
N SER A 363 14.74 18.32 19.83
CA SER A 363 13.27 18.27 19.83
C SER A 363 12.60 19.60 19.48
N SER A 364 13.38 20.67 19.33
CA SER A 364 12.91 22.00 18.98
C SER A 364 13.84 22.56 17.91
N PRO A 365 13.29 23.14 16.83
CA PRO A 365 14.11 23.72 15.78
C PRO A 365 14.68 25.08 16.19
N ASP A 366 15.86 25.39 15.68
CA ASP A 366 16.55 26.69 15.83
C ASP A 366 15.91 27.79 14.96
N GLY A 367 15.19 27.38 13.93
CA GLY A 367 14.42 28.24 13.05
C GLY A 367 13.38 27.43 12.30
N GLN A 368 12.26 28.04 11.94
CA GLN A 368 11.24 27.34 11.15
C GLN A 368 10.54 28.27 10.19
N ALA A 369 10.14 27.72 9.06
CA ALA A 369 9.27 28.41 8.11
C ALA A 369 8.29 27.41 7.51
N SER A 370 7.17 27.88 6.95
CA SER A 370 6.17 27.02 6.33
C SER A 370 5.63 27.66 5.07
N VAL A 371 5.33 26.83 4.08
CA VAL A 371 4.66 27.24 2.85
C VAL A 371 3.45 26.36 2.60
N ARG A 372 2.33 26.98 2.23
CA ARG A 372 1.14 26.27 1.77
C ARG A 372 1.31 25.95 0.29
N PHE A 373 0.86 24.77 -0.11
CA PHE A 373 0.91 24.36 -1.50
C PHE A 373 -0.35 23.60 -1.90
N ALA A 374 -0.73 23.76 -3.17
CA ALA A 374 -1.83 23.04 -3.78
C ALA A 374 -1.30 22.11 -4.86
N VAL A 375 -1.91 20.93 -4.98
CA VAL A 375 -1.64 19.95 -6.02
C VAL A 375 -2.90 19.73 -6.84
N ALA A 376 -2.75 19.69 -8.16
CA ALA A 376 -3.79 19.34 -9.11
C ALA A 376 -3.57 17.91 -9.62
N GLY A 377 -4.50 17.01 -9.31
CA GLY A 377 -4.50 15.64 -9.78
C GLY A 377 -4.97 15.52 -11.23
N ALA A 378 -4.49 14.48 -11.93
CA ALA A 378 -4.98 14.19 -13.27
C ALA A 378 -6.44 13.68 -13.24
N PRO A 379 -7.25 13.96 -14.29
CA PRO A 379 -8.57 13.36 -14.44
C PRO A 379 -8.50 11.83 -14.36
N ARG A 380 -9.26 11.25 -13.44
CA ARG A 380 -9.19 9.82 -13.14
C ARG A 380 -9.94 8.96 -14.17
N PRO A 381 -9.40 7.81 -14.62
CA PRO A 381 -10.14 6.90 -15.48
C PRO A 381 -11.34 6.33 -14.72
N ARG A 382 -12.37 5.93 -15.49
CA ARG A 382 -13.54 5.25 -14.94
C ARG A 382 -13.77 4.01 -15.77
N PHE A 383 -13.35 2.88 -15.22
CA PHE A 383 -13.50 1.60 -15.89
C PHE A 383 -14.86 0.99 -15.61
N SER A 384 -15.29 0.22 -16.59
CA SER A 384 -16.42 -0.70 -16.56
C SER A 384 -16.02 -1.86 -17.47
N PHE A 385 -16.57 -3.03 -17.24
CA PHE A 385 -16.20 -4.17 -18.05
C PHE A 385 -17.34 -5.15 -18.27
N ASP A 386 -17.15 -5.95 -19.31
CA ASP A 386 -17.98 -7.08 -19.67
C ASP A 386 -17.10 -8.33 -19.79
N TYR A 387 -17.67 -9.51 -19.62
CA TYR A 387 -16.95 -10.78 -19.67
C TYR A 387 -17.81 -11.91 -20.26
N TRP A 388 -17.17 -12.96 -20.79
CA TRP A 388 -17.87 -14.13 -21.32
C TRP A 388 -16.93 -15.32 -21.45
N ILE A 389 -17.51 -16.52 -21.52
CA ILE A 389 -16.76 -17.75 -21.78
C ILE A 389 -16.65 -17.98 -23.29
N ILE A 390 -15.48 -18.41 -23.74
CA ILE A 390 -15.23 -18.89 -25.10
C ILE A 390 -14.68 -20.31 -24.98
N ASP A 391 -15.56 -21.27 -25.24
CA ASP A 391 -15.33 -22.70 -25.16
C ASP A 391 -15.46 -23.40 -26.53
N ASP A 392 -15.91 -22.69 -27.58
CA ASP A 392 -15.88 -23.20 -28.96
C ASP A 392 -14.49 -22.97 -29.60
N PRO A 393 -13.75 -24.04 -29.95
CA PRO A 393 -12.42 -23.90 -30.57
C PRO A 393 -12.43 -23.10 -31.88
N ARG A 394 -13.54 -23.11 -32.63
CA ARG A 394 -13.69 -22.35 -33.88
C ARG A 394 -13.84 -20.85 -33.64
N MET A 395 -14.44 -20.48 -32.51
CA MET A 395 -14.66 -19.10 -32.11
C MET A 395 -13.44 -18.52 -31.40
N ALA A 396 -12.72 -19.33 -30.63
CA ALA A 396 -11.49 -18.95 -29.95
C ALA A 396 -10.44 -18.35 -30.91
N ALA A 397 -10.31 -18.91 -32.12
CA ALA A 397 -9.41 -18.41 -33.16
C ALA A 397 -9.75 -16.97 -33.64
N LYS A 398 -10.99 -16.53 -33.44
CA LYS A 398 -11.48 -15.17 -33.76
C LYS A 398 -11.69 -14.32 -32.50
N GLY A 399 -11.38 -14.86 -31.32
CA GLY A 399 -11.61 -14.23 -30.04
C GLY A 399 -10.51 -13.24 -29.64
N PRO A 400 -10.68 -12.55 -28.50
CA PRO A 400 -9.66 -11.68 -27.95
C PRO A 400 -8.35 -12.43 -27.67
N ALA A 401 -7.23 -11.72 -27.80
CA ALA A 401 -5.92 -12.31 -27.55
C ALA A 401 -5.68 -12.53 -26.05
N ARG A 402 -4.88 -13.56 -25.74
CA ARG A 402 -4.30 -13.79 -24.40
C ARG A 402 -3.10 -12.85 -24.16
N PRO A 403 -2.66 -12.67 -22.90
CA PRO A 403 -1.41 -11.99 -22.61
C PRO A 403 -0.25 -12.58 -23.42
N LYS A 404 0.68 -11.72 -23.84
CA LYS A 404 1.91 -12.20 -24.46
C LYS A 404 2.79 -12.81 -23.36
N PRO A 405 3.42 -13.97 -23.61
CA PRO A 405 4.38 -14.53 -22.66
C PRO A 405 5.56 -13.59 -22.47
N GLU A 406 6.21 -13.66 -21.30
CA GLU A 406 7.38 -12.83 -21.04
C GLU A 406 8.51 -13.14 -22.04
N PRO A 407 9.33 -12.14 -22.42
CA PRO A 407 10.48 -12.37 -23.29
C PRO A 407 11.39 -13.49 -22.77
N GLY A 408 11.55 -14.57 -23.55
CA GLY A 408 12.37 -15.72 -23.19
C GLY A 408 11.63 -16.86 -22.47
N GLN A 409 10.35 -16.69 -22.15
CA GLN A 409 9.51 -17.74 -21.60
C GLN A 409 9.03 -18.68 -22.72
N ILE A 410 9.34 -19.97 -22.59
CA ILE A 410 8.77 -21.01 -23.46
C ILE A 410 7.46 -21.47 -22.83
N VAL A 411 6.33 -21.15 -23.46
CA VAL A 411 4.98 -21.54 -23.03
C VAL A 411 4.39 -22.47 -24.07
N GLU A 412 3.82 -23.59 -23.62
CA GLU A 412 3.10 -24.50 -24.53
C GLU A 412 1.87 -23.78 -25.13
N PRO A 413 1.49 -24.06 -26.39
CA PRO A 413 0.29 -23.48 -26.97
C PRO A 413 -0.95 -23.90 -26.18
N PHE A 414 -1.70 -22.93 -25.67
CA PHE A 414 -3.02 -23.20 -25.10
C PHE A 414 -4.02 -23.38 -26.23
N ILE A 415 -4.78 -24.47 -26.18
CA ILE A 415 -5.77 -24.82 -27.19
C ILE A 415 -7.11 -24.93 -26.47
N VAL A 416 -8.10 -24.16 -26.93
CA VAL A 416 -9.46 -24.25 -26.39
C VAL A 416 -10.03 -25.64 -26.67
N GLN A 417 -10.56 -26.27 -25.63
CA GLN A 417 -11.23 -27.57 -25.63
C GLN A 417 -12.54 -27.41 -24.86
N GLY A 418 -13.64 -27.26 -25.58
CA GLY A 418 -14.98 -27.15 -25.02
C GLY A 418 -16.05 -27.45 -26.06
N ASN A 419 -17.32 -27.38 -25.66
CA ASN A 419 -18.45 -27.80 -26.49
C ASN A 419 -19.15 -26.63 -27.22
N GLY A 420 -18.81 -25.39 -26.85
CA GLY A 420 -19.23 -24.14 -27.49
C GLY A 420 -20.50 -23.51 -26.90
N ASP A 421 -20.99 -24.01 -25.76
CA ASP A 421 -22.25 -23.62 -25.13
C ASP A 421 -22.14 -22.40 -24.18
N GLY A 422 -20.92 -21.89 -23.99
CA GLY A 422 -20.64 -20.73 -23.15
C GLY A 422 -20.74 -20.99 -21.65
N LEU A 423 -20.71 -22.26 -21.23
CA LEU A 423 -20.71 -22.69 -19.83
C LEU A 423 -19.33 -23.28 -19.48
N LEU A 424 -19.17 -23.74 -18.23
CA LEU A 424 -17.95 -24.42 -17.79
C LEU A 424 -18.27 -25.87 -17.44
N GLN A 425 -17.48 -26.82 -17.96
CA GLN A 425 -17.65 -28.24 -17.71
C GLN A 425 -16.32 -28.88 -17.24
N PRO A 426 -16.36 -29.99 -16.47
CA PRO A 426 -15.14 -30.66 -16.00
C PRO A 426 -14.24 -31.11 -17.16
N GLY A 427 -12.96 -30.75 -17.07
CA GLY A 427 -11.93 -31.14 -18.04
C GLY A 427 -11.80 -30.23 -19.26
N GLU A 428 -12.59 -29.15 -19.36
CA GLU A 428 -12.46 -28.20 -20.45
C GLU A 428 -11.27 -27.25 -20.32
N GLN A 429 -10.82 -26.72 -21.45
CA GLN A 429 -9.88 -25.60 -21.54
C GLN A 429 -10.60 -24.47 -22.28
N VAL A 430 -10.87 -23.37 -21.58
CA VAL A 430 -11.70 -22.27 -22.11
C VAL A 430 -10.95 -20.95 -22.02
N LEU A 431 -11.43 -19.93 -22.73
CA LEU A 431 -11.03 -18.56 -22.51
C LEU A 431 -12.11 -17.81 -21.71
N LEU A 432 -11.69 -17.04 -20.72
CA LEU A 432 -12.49 -15.95 -20.18
C LEU A 432 -12.17 -14.69 -20.99
N GLY A 433 -13.01 -14.40 -21.98
CA GLY A 433 -12.95 -13.16 -22.74
C GLY A 433 -13.48 -12.00 -21.91
N PHE A 434 -12.88 -10.82 -22.08
CA PHE A 434 -13.33 -9.59 -21.45
C PHE A 434 -13.25 -8.39 -22.39
N ARG A 435 -14.06 -7.39 -22.09
CA ARG A 435 -14.00 -6.05 -22.68
C ARG A 435 -13.92 -5.02 -21.57
N VAL A 436 -12.99 -4.08 -21.68
CA VAL A 436 -12.87 -2.94 -20.77
C VAL A 436 -13.22 -1.68 -21.52
N ASP A 437 -14.03 -0.83 -20.90
CA ASP A 437 -14.40 0.48 -21.40
C ASP A 437 -13.98 1.55 -20.38
N ASN A 438 -13.24 2.57 -20.83
CA ASN A 438 -12.89 3.73 -20.02
C ASN A 438 -13.83 4.92 -20.32
N GLN A 439 -14.67 5.28 -19.37
CA GLN A 439 -15.59 6.42 -19.49
C GLN A 439 -15.07 7.71 -18.85
N GLY A 440 -13.92 7.68 -18.17
CA GLY A 440 -13.36 8.78 -17.40
C GLY A 440 -12.18 9.48 -18.09
N GLY A 441 -11.25 9.98 -17.29
CA GLY A 441 -9.98 10.53 -17.76
C GLY A 441 -9.08 9.47 -18.41
N VAL A 442 -7.92 9.89 -18.91
CA VAL A 442 -6.96 8.99 -19.55
C VAL A 442 -6.37 8.04 -18.50
N SER A 443 -6.24 6.77 -18.86
CA SER A 443 -5.44 5.80 -18.11
C SER A 443 -4.06 5.72 -18.75
N GLY A 444 -3.01 5.93 -17.97
CA GLY A 444 -1.63 5.81 -18.45
C GLY A 444 -1.16 4.37 -18.51
N ASP A 445 -1.78 3.49 -17.72
CA ASP A 445 -1.36 2.10 -17.55
C ASP A 445 -2.54 1.21 -17.16
N ALA A 446 -3.45 0.97 -18.10
CA ALA A 446 -4.60 0.10 -17.90
C ALA A 446 -4.18 -1.37 -17.85
N ARG A 447 -4.66 -2.09 -16.84
CA ARG A 447 -4.36 -3.50 -16.59
C ARG A 447 -5.61 -4.25 -16.17
N VAL A 448 -5.60 -5.56 -16.42
CA VAL A 448 -6.63 -6.48 -15.95
C VAL A 448 -5.97 -7.61 -15.18
N LEU A 449 -6.43 -7.89 -13.96
CA LEU A 449 -5.95 -8.98 -13.12
C LEU A 449 -7.08 -9.99 -12.92
N LEU A 450 -6.76 -11.27 -13.01
CA LEU A 450 -7.67 -12.37 -12.73
C LEU A 450 -7.11 -13.21 -11.58
N ARG A 451 -7.92 -13.41 -10.54
CA ARG A 451 -7.57 -14.23 -9.37
C ARG A 451 -8.52 -15.41 -9.23
N ASN A 452 -7.97 -16.55 -8.86
CA ASN A 452 -8.76 -17.73 -8.52
C ASN A 452 -8.95 -17.83 -7.00
N LEU A 453 -10.19 -17.74 -6.56
CA LEU A 453 -10.57 -17.78 -5.14
C LEU A 453 -10.97 -19.20 -4.68
N SER A 454 -11.23 -20.11 -5.61
CA SER A 454 -11.67 -21.49 -5.33
C SER A 454 -10.53 -22.51 -5.28
N GLY A 455 -9.40 -22.22 -5.93
CA GLY A 455 -8.16 -23.00 -5.95
C GLY A 455 -8.24 -24.35 -6.69
N ARG A 456 -9.17 -25.24 -6.30
CA ARG A 456 -9.20 -26.65 -6.76
C ARG A 456 -10.15 -26.91 -7.94
N GLN A 457 -11.04 -25.98 -8.27
CA GLN A 457 -12.04 -26.15 -9.34
C GLN A 457 -11.45 -25.93 -10.75
N GLY A 458 -10.45 -25.06 -10.88
CA GLY A 458 -9.77 -24.77 -12.14
C GLY A 458 -8.41 -24.10 -11.92
N LEU A 459 -7.59 -24.08 -12.97
CA LEU A 459 -6.28 -23.45 -13.02
C LEU A 459 -6.32 -22.25 -13.97
N LEU A 460 -5.70 -21.14 -13.56
CA LEU A 460 -5.48 -19.99 -14.42
C LEU A 460 -4.15 -20.16 -15.14
N GLU A 461 -4.16 -20.02 -16.46
CA GLU A 461 -2.93 -20.02 -17.26
C GLU A 461 -2.20 -18.68 -17.15
N GLU A 462 -2.96 -17.59 -17.04
CA GLU A 462 -2.46 -16.25 -16.75
C GLU A 462 -3.34 -15.55 -15.70
N GLY A 463 -2.74 -14.62 -14.96
CA GLY A 463 -3.45 -13.80 -13.97
C GLY A 463 -3.33 -12.28 -14.19
N LEU A 464 -2.58 -11.85 -15.21
CA LEU A 464 -2.36 -10.44 -15.53
C LEU A 464 -2.40 -10.21 -17.04
N PHE A 465 -3.10 -9.15 -17.45
CA PHE A 465 -3.11 -8.63 -18.81
C PHE A 465 -2.73 -7.14 -18.75
N ASP A 466 -1.52 -6.81 -19.20
CA ASP A 466 -1.06 -5.43 -19.30
C ASP A 466 -1.42 -4.85 -20.67
N TYR A 467 -2.31 -3.85 -20.70
CA TYR A 467 -2.70 -3.15 -21.94
C TYR A 467 -1.87 -1.88 -22.16
N GLY A 468 -1.62 -1.11 -21.09
CA GLY A 468 -0.90 0.17 -21.15
C GLY A 468 -1.86 1.35 -21.35
N PRO A 469 -1.46 2.43 -22.05
CA PRO A 469 -2.26 3.64 -22.15
C PRO A 469 -3.63 3.43 -22.81
N LEU A 470 -4.70 3.88 -22.14
CA LEU A 470 -6.08 3.82 -22.64
C LEU A 470 -6.73 5.21 -22.58
N ALA A 471 -7.05 5.75 -23.75
CA ALA A 471 -7.67 7.07 -23.88
C ALA A 471 -9.10 7.12 -23.30
N THR A 472 -9.57 8.33 -23.00
CA THR A 472 -10.96 8.59 -22.63
C THR A 472 -11.92 8.09 -23.70
N LYS A 473 -13.00 7.41 -23.29
CA LYS A 473 -14.03 6.80 -24.15
C LYS A 473 -13.52 5.70 -25.09
N ALA A 474 -12.29 5.22 -24.89
CA ALA A 474 -11.77 4.07 -25.61
C ALA A 474 -12.08 2.76 -24.88
N SER A 475 -11.99 1.67 -25.62
CA SER A 475 -12.24 0.31 -25.14
C SER A 475 -11.22 -0.65 -25.71
N PHE A 476 -10.96 -1.74 -25.00
CA PHE A 476 -10.15 -2.84 -25.51
C PHE A 476 -10.71 -4.18 -25.06
N THR A 477 -10.22 -5.25 -25.67
CA THR A 477 -10.61 -6.63 -25.36
C THR A 477 -9.37 -7.48 -25.14
N GLY A 478 -9.49 -8.46 -24.26
CA GLY A 478 -8.46 -9.47 -23.97
C GLY A 478 -9.10 -10.74 -23.46
N ALA A 479 -8.27 -11.76 -23.20
CA ALA A 479 -8.74 -13.04 -22.68
C ALA A 479 -7.73 -13.67 -21.72
N PHE A 480 -8.22 -14.50 -20.79
CA PHE A 480 -7.40 -15.37 -19.93
C PHE A 480 -7.67 -16.83 -20.22
N GLY A 481 -6.64 -17.68 -20.24
CA GLY A 481 -6.81 -19.12 -20.32
C GLY A 481 -7.23 -19.72 -18.98
N ILE A 482 -8.21 -20.61 -19.01
CA ILE A 482 -8.68 -21.34 -17.82
C ILE A 482 -8.79 -22.83 -18.15
N SER A 483 -8.12 -23.65 -17.36
CA SER A 483 -8.21 -25.12 -17.42
C SER A 483 -9.09 -25.62 -16.28
N ILE A 484 -10.26 -26.18 -16.58
CA ILE A 484 -11.19 -26.72 -15.59
C ILE A 484 -10.72 -28.11 -15.14
N SER A 485 -10.69 -28.34 -13.83
CA SER A 485 -10.27 -29.63 -13.29
C SER A 485 -11.20 -30.76 -13.78
N PRO A 486 -10.67 -31.89 -14.27
CA PRO A 486 -11.49 -33.07 -14.54
C PRO A 486 -12.20 -33.61 -13.29
N ALA A 487 -11.69 -33.28 -12.11
CA ALA A 487 -12.27 -33.61 -10.80
C ALA A 487 -13.02 -32.41 -10.18
N ALA A 488 -13.38 -31.40 -10.97
CA ALA A 488 -14.21 -30.30 -10.52
C ALA A 488 -15.54 -30.83 -9.96
N ASP A 489 -16.00 -30.22 -8.87
CA ASP A 489 -17.25 -30.59 -8.21
C ASP A 489 -18.37 -29.66 -8.68
N PRO A 490 -19.36 -30.15 -9.46
CA PRO A 490 -20.48 -29.34 -9.96
C PRO A 490 -21.35 -28.71 -8.86
N ALA A 491 -21.25 -29.18 -7.60
CA ALA A 491 -21.95 -28.58 -6.48
C ALA A 491 -21.33 -27.27 -5.98
N LEU A 492 -20.08 -26.97 -6.39
CA LEU A 492 -19.34 -25.79 -5.96
C LEU A 492 -19.01 -24.90 -7.17
N PRO A 493 -19.12 -23.57 -7.05
CA PRO A 493 -18.74 -22.67 -8.14
C PRO A 493 -17.21 -22.56 -8.29
N LEU A 494 -16.76 -22.27 -9.51
CA LEU A 494 -15.45 -21.65 -9.74
C LEU A 494 -15.58 -20.16 -9.42
N GLU A 495 -15.06 -19.73 -8.27
CA GLU A 495 -15.03 -18.33 -7.88
C GLU A 495 -13.78 -17.65 -8.43
N LEU A 496 -13.98 -16.67 -9.30
CA LEU A 496 -12.92 -15.80 -9.83
C LEU A 496 -13.15 -14.36 -9.36
N GLU A 497 -12.08 -13.56 -9.31
CA GLU A 497 -12.15 -12.11 -9.11
C GLU A 497 -11.43 -11.45 -10.28
N LEU A 498 -12.16 -10.63 -11.05
CA LEU A 498 -11.60 -9.86 -12.16
C LEU A 498 -11.48 -8.40 -11.71
N VAL A 499 -10.27 -7.87 -11.77
CA VAL A 499 -9.95 -6.50 -11.36
C VAL A 499 -9.45 -5.75 -12.60
N VAL A 500 -10.08 -4.64 -12.92
CA VAL A 500 -9.60 -3.70 -13.95
C VAL A 500 -9.11 -2.45 -13.24
N GLY A 501 -7.91 -1.98 -13.57
CA GLY A 501 -7.37 -0.80 -12.92
C GLY A 501 -6.26 -0.09 -13.68
N ASP A 502 -5.91 1.08 -13.17
CA ASP A 502 -4.76 1.86 -13.63
C ASP A 502 -3.59 1.70 -12.65
N GLY A 503 -2.43 1.27 -13.14
CA GLY A 503 -1.24 1.04 -12.33
C GLY A 503 -0.59 2.30 -11.77
N ILE A 504 -0.86 3.47 -12.36
CA ILE A 504 -0.29 4.77 -11.97
C ILE A 504 -1.19 5.45 -10.96
N VAL A 505 -2.45 5.76 -11.32
CA VAL A 505 -3.38 6.52 -10.46
C VAL A 505 -4.19 5.66 -9.50
N ARG A 506 -4.05 4.32 -9.58
CA ARG A 506 -4.61 3.32 -8.66
C ARG A 506 -6.13 3.31 -8.58
N GLU A 507 -6.80 3.79 -9.62
CA GLU A 507 -8.25 3.58 -9.79
C GLU A 507 -8.52 2.15 -10.21
N THR A 508 -9.49 1.52 -9.56
CA THR A 508 -9.85 0.13 -9.81
C THR A 508 -11.36 -0.04 -9.82
N VAL A 509 -11.80 -1.06 -10.55
CA VAL A 509 -13.12 -1.68 -10.45
C VAL A 509 -12.91 -3.18 -10.43
N ASP A 510 -13.60 -3.87 -9.54
CA ASP A 510 -13.56 -5.32 -9.44
C ASP A 510 -14.94 -5.90 -9.25
N ASP A 511 -15.07 -7.17 -9.63
CA ASP A 511 -16.22 -7.98 -9.28
C ASP A 511 -15.82 -9.44 -9.07
N LYS A 512 -16.61 -10.14 -8.25
CA LYS A 512 -16.47 -11.57 -7.99
C LYS A 512 -17.41 -12.33 -8.90
N LEU A 513 -16.84 -13.21 -9.71
CA LEU A 513 -17.52 -13.93 -10.77
C LEU A 513 -17.72 -15.40 -10.36
N PRO A 514 -18.89 -15.78 -9.82
CA PRO A 514 -19.19 -17.16 -9.54
C PRO A 514 -19.64 -17.88 -10.82
N PHE A 515 -18.79 -18.75 -11.36
CA PHE A 515 -19.17 -19.61 -12.48
C PHE A 515 -19.62 -20.97 -11.97
N ARG A 516 -20.82 -21.40 -12.40
CA ARG A 516 -21.26 -22.78 -12.16
C ARG A 516 -20.52 -23.72 -13.11
N ILE A 517 -20.04 -24.83 -12.58
CA ILE A 517 -19.52 -25.94 -13.37
C ILE A 517 -20.68 -26.92 -13.57
N ILE A 518 -21.05 -27.16 -14.82
CA ILE A 518 -22.22 -27.97 -15.18
C ILE A 518 -21.74 -29.33 -15.71
N PRO A 519 -22.46 -30.43 -15.45
CA PRO A 519 -22.15 -31.72 -16.07
C PRO A 519 -22.22 -31.63 -17.61
N GLY A 520 -21.34 -32.36 -18.30
CA GLY A 520 -21.18 -32.30 -19.75
C GLY A 520 -22.50 -32.40 -20.54
N ARG A 521 -22.64 -31.55 -21.56
CA ARG A 521 -23.78 -31.45 -22.48
C ARG A 521 -23.34 -31.72 -23.93
N ASP A 522 -24.31 -31.97 -24.79
CA ASP A 522 -24.09 -32.10 -26.23
C ASP A 522 -23.47 -30.81 -26.80
N ALA A 523 -22.54 -30.98 -27.73
CA ALA A 523 -21.87 -29.86 -28.40
C ALA A 523 -22.84 -29.05 -29.26
N VAL A 524 -22.51 -27.77 -29.45
CA VAL A 524 -23.32 -26.85 -30.27
C VAL A 524 -23.37 -27.32 -31.71
N THR A 525 -24.58 -27.54 -32.22
CA THR A 525 -24.84 -27.81 -33.63
C THR A 525 -25.02 -26.50 -34.39
N GLU A 526 -24.19 -26.23 -35.41
CA GLU A 526 -24.37 -25.09 -36.30
C GLU A 526 -25.59 -25.28 -37.21
N VAL A 527 -26.29 -24.18 -37.50
CA VAL A 527 -27.36 -24.15 -38.49
C VAL A 527 -26.78 -23.64 -39.81
N GLU A 528 -26.85 -24.44 -40.87
CA GLU A 528 -26.43 -24.00 -42.22
C GLU A 528 -27.26 -22.79 -42.68
N GLY A 529 -26.57 -21.65 -42.79
CA GLY A 529 -27.19 -20.36 -43.11
C GLY A 529 -27.96 -19.78 -41.91
N ALA A 530 -27.69 -18.52 -41.62
CA ALA A 530 -28.37 -17.81 -40.55
C ALA A 530 -29.89 -17.79 -40.76
N ARG A 531 -30.65 -18.28 -39.78
CA ARG A 531 -32.12 -18.26 -39.82
C ARG A 531 -32.64 -17.05 -39.05
N LYS A 532 -33.42 -16.21 -39.73
CA LYS A 532 -34.14 -15.11 -39.06
C LYS A 532 -35.34 -15.67 -38.31
N ARG A 533 -35.47 -15.31 -37.05
CA ARG A 533 -36.61 -15.63 -36.17
C ARG A 533 -37.09 -14.38 -35.46
N VAL A 534 -38.33 -14.41 -34.99
CA VAL A 534 -38.95 -13.29 -34.28
C VAL A 534 -39.30 -13.73 -32.86
N VAL A 535 -39.07 -12.84 -31.89
CA VAL A 535 -39.53 -13.04 -30.52
C VAL A 535 -41.06 -13.10 -30.50
N ALA A 536 -41.61 -14.19 -29.98
CA ALA A 536 -43.05 -14.43 -29.91
C ALA A 536 -43.77 -13.24 -29.25
N GLU A 537 -45.06 -13.03 -29.57
CA GLU A 537 -45.91 -12.00 -28.94
C GLU A 537 -46.23 -12.34 -27.46
N SER A 538 -45.21 -12.54 -26.65
CA SER A 538 -45.33 -12.61 -25.20
C SER A 538 -45.49 -11.19 -24.64
N HIS A 539 -46.29 -11.01 -23.59
CA HIS A 539 -46.47 -9.72 -22.91
C HIS A 539 -45.20 -9.28 -22.13
N ALA A 540 -44.13 -10.08 -22.16
CA ALA A 540 -42.85 -9.83 -21.51
C ALA A 540 -41.68 -9.92 -22.49
N PRO A 541 -40.61 -9.11 -22.31
CA PRO A 541 -39.40 -9.22 -23.12
C PRO A 541 -38.67 -10.56 -22.88
N ALA A 542 -38.01 -11.08 -23.91
CA ALA A 542 -37.22 -12.31 -23.81
C ALA A 542 -35.80 -12.03 -23.32
N ARG A 543 -35.30 -12.81 -22.36
CA ARG A 543 -33.94 -12.64 -21.81
C ARG A 543 -32.89 -13.28 -22.72
N ILE A 544 -31.77 -12.59 -22.89
CA ILE A 544 -30.56 -13.09 -23.57
C ILE A 544 -29.51 -13.43 -22.52
N TYR A 545 -28.87 -14.58 -22.67
CA TYR A 545 -27.90 -15.13 -21.72
C TYR A 545 -26.51 -15.24 -22.34
N ASN A 546 -25.48 -15.21 -21.49
CA ASN A 546 -24.08 -15.42 -21.87
C ASN A 546 -23.72 -16.90 -22.10
N GLY A 547 -24.59 -17.85 -21.74
CA GLY A 547 -24.42 -19.28 -21.94
C GLY A 547 -25.76 -19.99 -22.10
N ALA A 548 -25.75 -21.23 -22.59
CA ALA A 548 -26.95 -22.04 -22.88
C ALA A 548 -27.62 -22.63 -21.62
N ASP A 549 -27.82 -21.82 -20.57
CA ASP A 549 -28.49 -22.21 -19.34
C ASP A 549 -29.10 -21.01 -18.62
N ALA A 550 -30.22 -21.21 -17.93
CA ALA A 550 -30.91 -20.15 -17.20
C ALA A 550 -30.10 -19.63 -15.99
N SER A 551 -29.06 -20.35 -15.55
CA SER A 551 -28.13 -19.88 -14.51
C SER A 551 -26.99 -19.03 -15.04
N ALA A 552 -26.80 -18.92 -16.36
CA ALA A 552 -25.83 -18.00 -16.94
C ALA A 552 -26.29 -16.53 -16.76
N PRO A 553 -25.35 -15.56 -16.74
CA PRO A 553 -25.71 -14.15 -16.65
C PRO A 553 -26.60 -13.69 -17.80
N VAL A 554 -27.62 -12.89 -17.48
CA VAL A 554 -28.48 -12.22 -18.46
C VAL A 554 -27.80 -10.94 -18.92
N VAL A 555 -27.64 -10.75 -20.22
CA VAL A 555 -26.88 -9.62 -20.80
C VAL A 555 -27.73 -8.64 -21.60
N ALA A 556 -28.97 -9.01 -21.91
CA ALA A 556 -29.90 -8.11 -22.59
C ALA A 556 -31.34 -8.64 -22.49
N GLU A 557 -32.29 -7.75 -22.76
CA GLU A 557 -33.69 -8.09 -22.98
C GLU A 557 -34.07 -7.77 -24.43
N LEU A 558 -34.75 -8.70 -25.08
CA LEU A 558 -35.31 -8.55 -26.41
C LEU A 558 -36.77 -8.10 -26.30
N PRO A 559 -37.16 -6.97 -26.91
CA PRO A 559 -38.55 -6.58 -26.97
C PRO A 559 -39.36 -7.59 -27.80
N ALA A 560 -40.65 -7.68 -27.51
CA ALA A 560 -41.58 -8.47 -28.32
C ALA A 560 -41.48 -8.04 -29.80
N LYS A 561 -41.58 -9.02 -30.71
CA LYS A 561 -41.45 -8.84 -32.17
C LYS A 561 -40.05 -8.46 -32.68
N ALA A 562 -39.02 -8.45 -31.81
CA ALA A 562 -37.64 -8.27 -32.28
C ALA A 562 -37.23 -9.40 -33.21
N VAL A 563 -36.61 -9.06 -34.34
CA VAL A 563 -36.01 -10.02 -35.28
C VAL A 563 -34.59 -10.35 -34.79
N VAL A 564 -34.26 -11.62 -34.67
CA VAL A 564 -32.91 -12.10 -34.34
C VAL A 564 -32.43 -13.11 -35.38
N GLU A 565 -31.12 -13.27 -35.44
CA GLU A 565 -30.45 -14.18 -36.38
C GLU A 565 -29.82 -15.33 -35.59
N VAL A 566 -30.27 -16.55 -35.88
CA VAL A 566 -29.84 -17.77 -35.19
C VAL A 566 -28.75 -18.46 -36.00
N SER A 567 -27.63 -18.77 -35.34
CA SER A 567 -26.46 -19.43 -35.94
C SER A 567 -26.26 -20.88 -35.49
N GLY A 568 -26.87 -21.29 -34.38
CA GLY A 568 -26.67 -22.62 -33.80
C GLY A 568 -27.69 -22.99 -32.73
N ALA A 569 -27.56 -24.20 -32.19
CA ALA A 569 -28.38 -24.70 -31.09
C ALA A 569 -27.60 -25.62 -30.15
N ALA A 570 -27.99 -25.62 -28.87
CA ALA A 570 -27.50 -26.51 -27.83
C ALA A 570 -28.67 -26.96 -26.96
N GLY A 571 -29.18 -28.18 -27.18
CA GLY A 571 -30.43 -28.64 -26.57
C GLY A 571 -31.60 -27.69 -26.91
N ASP A 572 -32.30 -27.22 -25.88
CA ASP A 572 -33.44 -26.29 -26.01
C ASP A 572 -33.03 -24.81 -26.11
N TRP A 573 -31.75 -24.53 -26.36
CA TRP A 573 -31.22 -23.16 -26.48
C TRP A 573 -30.75 -22.86 -27.89
N LEU A 574 -31.03 -21.65 -28.35
CA LEU A 574 -30.63 -21.15 -29.66
C LEU A 574 -29.50 -20.12 -29.50
N ALA A 575 -28.45 -20.29 -30.29
CA ALA A 575 -27.30 -19.39 -30.34
C ALA A 575 -27.57 -18.22 -31.28
N LEU A 576 -27.25 -17.02 -30.82
CA LEU A 576 -27.32 -15.75 -31.53
C LEU A 576 -25.90 -15.21 -31.72
N GLU A 577 -25.56 -14.86 -32.96
CA GLU A 577 -24.30 -14.19 -33.31
C GLU A 577 -24.58 -12.80 -33.86
N PRO A 578 -24.68 -11.77 -33.01
CA PRO A 578 -24.97 -10.42 -33.48
C PRO A 578 -23.78 -9.83 -34.25
N ALA A 579 -24.08 -9.12 -35.33
CA ALA A 579 -23.10 -8.59 -36.29
C ALA A 579 -21.99 -7.68 -35.69
N GLY A 580 -22.12 -7.21 -34.44
CA GLY A 580 -21.11 -6.41 -33.73
C GLY A 580 -20.23 -7.18 -32.75
N LEU A 581 -20.54 -8.46 -32.46
CA LEU A 581 -19.77 -9.32 -31.55
C LEU A 581 -19.06 -10.47 -32.28
N ALA A 582 -19.27 -10.61 -33.59
CA ALA A 582 -18.72 -11.69 -34.43
C ALA A 582 -17.17 -11.76 -34.45
N GLY A 583 -16.48 -10.68 -34.06
CA GLY A 583 -15.01 -10.63 -33.91
C GLY A 583 -14.50 -10.75 -32.46
N GLN A 584 -15.37 -11.10 -31.52
CA GLN A 584 -15.04 -11.24 -30.09
C GLN A 584 -15.17 -12.70 -29.60
N GLY A 585 -15.41 -13.65 -30.50
CA GLY A 585 -15.59 -15.06 -30.15
C GLY A 585 -16.79 -15.31 -29.22
N ARG A 586 -17.75 -14.38 -29.12
CA ARG A 586 -18.88 -14.44 -28.18
C ARG A 586 -20.15 -14.92 -28.86
N ARG A 587 -20.83 -15.88 -28.23
CA ARG A 587 -22.20 -16.28 -28.56
C ARG A 587 -23.16 -15.84 -27.46
N LEU A 588 -24.35 -15.46 -27.86
CA LEU A 588 -25.45 -15.14 -26.96
C LEU A 588 -26.53 -16.21 -27.08
N TRP A 589 -27.33 -16.40 -26.04
CA TRP A 589 -28.25 -17.53 -25.95
C TRP A 589 -29.65 -17.10 -25.57
N VAL A 590 -30.64 -17.78 -26.14
CA VAL A 590 -32.06 -17.58 -25.83
C VAL A 590 -32.78 -18.94 -25.86
N PRO A 591 -33.77 -19.17 -24.98
CA PRO A 591 -34.59 -20.39 -25.05
C PRO A 591 -35.29 -20.52 -26.41
N ALA A 592 -35.40 -21.75 -26.92
CA ALA A 592 -36.02 -21.99 -28.23
C ALA A 592 -37.53 -21.70 -28.25
N ASP A 593 -38.20 -21.85 -27.10
CA ASP A 593 -39.65 -21.72 -26.93
C ASP A 593 -40.13 -20.26 -26.94
N VAL A 594 -39.24 -19.27 -26.79
CA VAL A 594 -39.58 -17.85 -26.87
C VAL A 594 -39.47 -17.26 -28.29
N LEU A 595 -39.00 -18.04 -29.27
CA LEU A 595 -38.84 -17.61 -30.66
C LEU A 595 -39.75 -18.39 -31.61
N GLU A 596 -40.34 -17.69 -32.57
CA GLU A 596 -41.12 -18.28 -33.67
C GLU A 596 -40.42 -18.12 -35.02
N GLU A 597 -40.63 -19.08 -35.92
CA GLU A 597 -40.13 -18.97 -37.29
C GLU A 597 -40.93 -17.92 -38.08
N GLY A 598 -40.21 -16.97 -38.66
CA GLY A 598 -40.80 -15.85 -39.38
C GLY A 598 -40.10 -14.54 -39.04
N GLY A 599 -40.24 -13.54 -39.92
CA GLY A 599 -39.69 -12.20 -39.71
C GLY A 599 -39.25 -11.49 -40.99
N GLY A 600 -39.99 -10.45 -41.38
CA GLY A 600 -39.56 -9.47 -42.37
C GLY A 600 -38.91 -8.28 -41.66
N GLY A 601 -37.59 -8.16 -41.70
CA GLY A 601 -36.90 -7.03 -41.05
C GLY A 601 -35.39 -7.20 -40.93
N SER A 602 -34.75 -6.14 -40.46
CA SER A 602 -33.34 -6.14 -40.06
C SER A 602 -33.21 -6.72 -38.65
N PRO A 603 -32.21 -7.59 -38.39
CA PRO A 603 -31.94 -8.09 -37.05
C PRO A 603 -31.71 -6.97 -36.04
N ALA A 604 -32.16 -7.17 -34.81
CA ALA A 604 -31.90 -6.27 -33.69
C ALA A 604 -30.40 -6.20 -33.38
N LYS A 605 -29.91 -5.03 -32.98
CA LYS A 605 -28.56 -4.88 -32.45
C LYS A 605 -28.55 -5.34 -30.99
N LEU A 606 -27.81 -6.40 -30.69
CA LEU A 606 -27.85 -7.06 -29.38
C LEU A 606 -26.59 -6.74 -28.57
N ALA A 607 -26.77 -6.35 -27.32
CA ALA A 607 -25.75 -6.32 -26.25
C ALA A 607 -24.41 -5.62 -26.58
N GLN A 608 -24.34 -4.74 -27.58
CA GLN A 608 -23.09 -4.08 -28.00
C GLN A 608 -22.55 -3.09 -26.97
N ASP A 609 -23.45 -2.50 -26.18
CA ASP A 609 -23.17 -1.48 -25.16
C ASP A 609 -23.41 -2.01 -23.73
N HIS A 610 -23.74 -3.30 -23.57
CA HIS A 610 -23.96 -3.90 -22.25
C HIS A 610 -22.64 -4.06 -21.50
N ARG A 611 -22.68 -3.83 -20.19
CA ARG A 611 -21.57 -3.95 -19.27
C ARG A 611 -22.11 -4.68 -18.05
N MET A 612 -21.59 -5.88 -17.78
CA MET A 612 -22.00 -6.60 -16.59
C MET A 612 -21.52 -5.91 -15.31
N VAL A 613 -20.39 -5.21 -15.39
CA VAL A 613 -19.83 -4.45 -14.26
C VAL A 613 -19.70 -2.99 -14.66
N ASP A 614 -20.57 -2.15 -14.10
CA ASP A 614 -20.59 -0.71 -14.30
C ASP A 614 -20.72 -0.02 -12.93
N PRO A 615 -19.65 0.61 -12.40
CA PRO A 615 -19.72 1.29 -11.11
C PRO A 615 -20.75 2.43 -11.10
N PRO A 616 -21.40 2.69 -9.95
CA PRO A 616 -22.23 3.88 -9.79
C PRO A 616 -21.48 5.18 -10.14
N VAL A 617 -22.20 6.14 -10.71
CA VAL A 617 -21.70 7.49 -10.93
C VAL A 617 -22.03 8.33 -9.70
N LEU A 618 -21.06 9.13 -9.25
CA LEU A 618 -21.19 10.04 -8.14
C LEU A 618 -20.94 11.48 -8.62
N GLU A 619 -21.92 12.35 -8.42
CA GLU A 619 -21.83 13.79 -8.70
C GLU A 619 -21.87 14.54 -7.37
N LEU A 620 -20.79 15.25 -7.03
CA LEU A 620 -20.67 15.98 -5.77
C LEU A 620 -20.95 17.46 -5.97
N SER A 621 -21.54 18.08 -4.95
CA SER A 621 -21.63 19.53 -4.85
C SER A 621 -20.23 20.12 -4.62
N PRO A 622 -19.91 21.28 -5.19
CA PRO A 622 -18.65 21.96 -4.91
C PRO A 622 -18.47 22.21 -3.42
N ILE A 623 -17.27 21.89 -2.91
CA ILE A 623 -16.85 22.26 -1.56
C ILE A 623 -16.33 23.71 -1.62
N GLY A 624 -16.45 24.44 -0.50
CA GLY A 624 -16.11 25.87 -0.40
C GLY A 624 -14.77 26.27 -1.04
N LYS A 625 -14.69 27.54 -1.43
CA LYS A 625 -13.48 28.20 -1.92
C LYS A 625 -13.17 29.39 -1.01
N GLU A 626 -12.19 29.24 -0.13
CA GLU A 626 -11.62 30.35 0.63
C GLU A 626 -10.24 30.70 0.07
N GLY A 627 -9.92 31.98 -0.04
CA GLY A 627 -8.66 32.44 -0.67
C GLY A 627 -8.52 32.17 -2.17
N GLY A 628 -9.53 31.57 -2.82
CA GLY A 628 -9.50 31.19 -4.24
C GLY A 628 -9.14 29.72 -4.50
N GLU A 629 -8.75 28.97 -3.46
CA GLU A 629 -8.37 27.55 -3.54
C GLU A 629 -9.57 26.64 -3.24
N ALA A 630 -9.76 25.61 -4.07
CA ALA A 630 -10.86 24.65 -3.86
C ALA A 630 -10.53 23.65 -2.76
N GLY A 631 -11.51 23.37 -1.88
CA GLY A 631 -11.33 22.40 -0.80
C GLY A 631 -10.65 22.96 0.44
N VAL A 632 -10.45 24.29 0.52
CA VAL A 632 -9.99 24.98 1.74
C VAL A 632 -11.18 25.55 2.51
N VAL A 633 -11.20 25.31 3.83
CA VAL A 633 -12.27 25.78 4.73
C VAL A 633 -11.71 26.21 6.09
N GLN A 634 -12.32 27.19 6.75
CA GLN A 634 -12.00 27.57 8.14
C GLN A 634 -12.86 26.84 9.19
N GLY A 635 -13.98 26.25 8.78
CA GLY A 635 -14.92 25.58 9.68
C GLY A 635 -14.38 24.26 10.23
N ALA A 636 -14.72 23.96 11.50
CA ALA A 636 -14.46 22.64 12.09
C ALA A 636 -15.29 21.51 11.46
N THR A 637 -16.28 21.86 10.64
CA THR A 637 -17.09 20.94 9.85
C THR A 637 -17.23 21.45 8.42
N VAL A 638 -17.50 20.53 7.49
CA VAL A 638 -17.85 20.84 6.10
C VAL A 638 -19.05 20.03 5.66
N THR A 639 -19.96 20.62 4.87
CA THR A 639 -21.07 19.88 4.27
C THR A 639 -20.60 19.16 3.01
N ILE A 640 -20.79 17.84 2.96
CA ILE A 640 -20.58 17.01 1.77
C ILE A 640 -21.94 16.55 1.27
N ALA A 641 -22.28 16.93 0.05
CA ALA A 641 -23.56 16.60 -0.58
C ALA A 641 -23.36 16.19 -2.04
N GLY A 642 -24.26 15.36 -2.55
CA GLY A 642 -24.19 14.89 -3.92
C GLY A 642 -25.32 13.96 -4.30
N VAL A 643 -25.25 13.47 -5.54
CA VAL A 643 -26.20 12.53 -6.11
C VAL A 643 -25.44 11.33 -6.66
N ALA A 644 -25.78 10.14 -6.15
CA ALA A 644 -25.37 8.87 -6.71
C ALA A 644 -26.39 8.40 -7.75
N ARG A 645 -25.90 7.83 -8.87
CA ARG A 645 -26.73 7.30 -9.96
C ARG A 645 -26.16 5.96 -10.44
N HIS A 646 -27.05 5.03 -10.77
CA HIS A 646 -26.68 3.77 -11.40
C HIS A 646 -27.84 3.29 -12.28
N HIS A 647 -27.54 2.65 -13.42
CA HIS A 647 -28.57 2.31 -14.40
C HIS A 647 -29.53 1.21 -13.89
N HIS A 648 -29.09 0.36 -12.94
CA HIS A 648 -29.93 -0.62 -12.27
C HIS A 648 -30.47 -0.10 -10.95
N ARG A 649 -29.57 0.10 -9.97
CA ARG A 649 -29.90 0.53 -8.61
C ARG A 649 -28.67 1.07 -7.89
N VAL A 650 -28.87 2.11 -7.09
CA VAL A 650 -27.92 2.52 -6.04
C VAL A 650 -28.40 1.91 -4.73
N ARG A 651 -27.57 1.11 -4.07
CA ARG A 651 -27.93 0.45 -2.80
C ARG A 651 -27.76 1.37 -1.61
N ASP A 652 -26.61 2.02 -1.51
CA ASP A 652 -26.28 2.89 -0.38
C ASP A 652 -25.09 3.82 -0.67
N VAL A 653 -24.96 4.85 0.17
CA VAL A 653 -23.83 5.76 0.26
C VAL A 653 -23.24 5.69 1.66
N VAL A 654 -21.93 5.62 1.78
CA VAL A 654 -21.17 5.70 3.03
C VAL A 654 -20.17 6.85 2.91
N VAL A 655 -20.06 7.70 3.94
CA VAL A 655 -18.99 8.71 4.02
C VAL A 655 -18.10 8.40 5.21
N ILE A 656 -16.80 8.38 4.92
CA ILE A 656 -15.73 8.11 5.86
C ILE A 656 -14.79 9.30 5.85
N VAL A 657 -14.36 9.77 7.02
CA VAL A 657 -13.33 10.81 7.14
C VAL A 657 -12.11 10.25 7.85
N ARG A 658 -10.94 10.68 7.40
CA ARG A 658 -9.64 10.36 8.00
C ARG A 658 -8.78 11.62 7.98
N ALA A 659 -8.41 12.12 9.15
CA ALA A 659 -7.37 13.13 9.26
C ALA A 659 -6.01 12.51 8.89
N LEU A 660 -5.12 13.29 8.27
CA LEU A 660 -3.72 12.90 8.14
C LEU A 660 -3.00 13.01 9.50
N GLY A 661 -1.91 12.26 9.66
CA GLY A 661 -1.12 12.21 10.89
C GLY A 661 -1.09 10.82 11.56
N PRO A 662 -0.37 10.67 12.68
CA PRO A 662 -0.01 9.37 13.28
C PRO A 662 -1.23 8.57 13.78
N ALA A 663 -2.33 9.25 14.06
CA ALA A 663 -3.55 8.68 14.57
C ALA A 663 -4.50 8.15 13.47
N GLN A 664 -3.99 7.68 12.33
CA GLN A 664 -4.62 7.31 11.04
C GLN A 664 -5.99 6.53 11.03
N VAL A 665 -6.97 6.87 11.86
CA VAL A 665 -8.24 6.16 12.05
C VAL A 665 -9.27 6.68 11.06
N GLU A 666 -9.90 5.74 10.40
CA GLU A 666 -11.06 5.99 9.56
C GLU A 666 -12.33 6.06 10.42
N HIS A 667 -13.02 7.19 10.35
CA HIS A 667 -14.29 7.40 11.02
C HIS A 667 -15.43 7.35 10.00
N LYS A 668 -16.29 6.34 10.09
CA LYS A 668 -17.56 6.34 9.35
C LYS A 668 -18.49 7.38 9.96
N VAL A 669 -18.71 8.48 9.25
CA VAL A 669 -19.52 9.62 9.71
C VAL A 669 -20.93 9.63 9.15
N PHE A 670 -21.17 8.94 8.03
CA PHE A 670 -22.48 8.89 7.40
C PHE A 670 -22.77 7.54 6.75
N TYR A 671 -24.05 7.16 6.75
CA TYR A 671 -24.58 6.02 6.02
C TYR A 671 -26.02 6.31 5.59
N LEU A 672 -26.32 6.12 4.31
CA LEU A 672 -27.66 6.23 3.77
C LEU A 672 -27.94 5.05 2.83
N ALA A 673 -28.96 4.26 3.13
CA ALA A 673 -29.44 3.20 2.25
C ALA A 673 -30.59 3.68 1.38
N ASN A 674 -30.60 3.30 0.10
CA ASN A 674 -31.74 3.52 -0.76
C ASN A 674 -32.88 2.56 -0.39
N ARG A 675 -34.02 3.13 0.02
CA ARG A 675 -35.21 2.36 0.42
C ARG A 675 -36.01 1.87 -0.78
N ALA A 676 -35.85 2.48 -1.95
CA ALA A 676 -36.46 2.00 -3.17
C ALA A 676 -35.72 0.73 -3.66
N LEU A 677 -36.50 -0.30 -3.97
CA LEU A 677 -35.98 -1.59 -4.44
C LEU A 677 -35.98 -1.70 -5.97
N GLU A 678 -36.94 -1.06 -6.64
CA GLU A 678 -37.11 -1.09 -8.10
C GLU A 678 -37.59 0.28 -8.63
N GLY A 679 -37.58 0.45 -9.95
CA GLY A 679 -38.04 1.68 -10.62
C GLY A 679 -37.01 2.81 -10.67
N GLU A 680 -37.42 3.98 -11.13
CA GLU A 680 -36.51 5.13 -11.31
C GLU A 680 -35.95 5.65 -9.97
N GLU A 681 -36.73 5.60 -8.89
CA GLU A 681 -36.28 6.01 -7.55
C GLU A 681 -35.17 5.10 -7.00
N ALA A 682 -35.11 3.83 -7.41
CA ALA A 682 -34.03 2.93 -7.02
C ALA A 682 -32.69 3.27 -7.72
N ARG A 683 -32.73 3.97 -8.86
CA ARG A 683 -31.56 4.29 -9.71
C ARG A 683 -30.80 5.53 -9.26
N SER A 684 -31.32 6.29 -8.31
CA SER A 684 -30.69 7.51 -7.81
C SER A 684 -30.79 7.61 -6.30
N LEU A 685 -29.76 8.17 -5.66
CA LEU A 685 -29.77 8.45 -4.22
C LEU A 685 -29.07 9.79 -3.96
N GLU A 686 -29.84 10.79 -3.54
CA GLU A 686 -29.32 12.07 -3.07
C GLU A 686 -28.89 11.95 -1.60
N PHE A 687 -27.79 12.60 -1.23
CA PHE A 687 -27.33 12.64 0.16
C PHE A 687 -26.69 14.00 0.50
N SER A 688 -26.73 14.33 1.78
CA SER A 688 -26.05 15.48 2.36
C SER A 688 -25.72 15.18 3.82
N THR A 689 -24.49 15.50 4.24
CA THR A 689 -24.03 15.28 5.61
C THR A 689 -22.98 16.31 6.00
N GLU A 690 -22.94 16.66 7.27
CA GLU A 690 -21.80 17.37 7.84
C GLU A 690 -20.68 16.37 8.17
N VAL A 691 -19.44 16.74 7.84
CA VAL A 691 -18.23 15.96 8.09
C VAL A 691 -17.33 16.77 9.03
N PRO A 692 -16.92 16.22 10.19
CA PRO A 692 -15.97 16.86 11.08
C PRO A 692 -14.56 16.86 10.49
N LEU A 693 -13.81 17.94 10.68
CA LEU A 693 -12.46 18.12 10.17
C LEU A 693 -11.47 18.38 11.31
N ALA A 694 -10.35 17.66 11.29
CA ALA A 694 -9.17 18.01 12.07
C ALA A 694 -8.42 19.19 11.41
N PRO A 695 -7.60 19.94 12.16
CA PRO A 695 -6.60 20.85 11.58
C PRO A 695 -5.84 20.25 10.40
N GLY A 696 -5.61 21.06 9.35
CA GLY A 696 -4.86 20.64 8.17
C GLY A 696 -5.63 19.73 7.21
N SER A 697 -4.93 18.83 6.53
CA SER A 697 -5.49 18.06 5.41
C SER A 697 -6.26 16.82 5.87
N ASN A 698 -7.52 16.69 5.42
CA ASN A 698 -8.44 15.59 5.75
C ASN A 698 -8.85 14.84 4.47
N ARG A 699 -8.78 13.51 4.50
CA ARG A 699 -9.31 12.64 3.44
C ARG A 699 -10.77 12.30 3.74
N VAL A 700 -11.67 12.69 2.86
CA VAL A 700 -13.08 12.29 2.87
C VAL A 700 -13.30 11.26 1.77
N THR A 701 -13.61 10.03 2.15
CA THR A 701 -13.92 8.93 1.22
C THR A 701 -15.43 8.74 1.14
N ILE A 702 -15.98 8.81 -0.07
CA ILE A 702 -17.36 8.49 -0.37
C ILE A 702 -17.39 7.15 -1.10
N LEU A 703 -18.11 6.19 -0.52
CA LEU A 703 -18.37 4.88 -1.12
C LEU A 703 -19.83 4.84 -1.58
N VAL A 704 -20.04 4.57 -2.86
CA VAL A 704 -21.35 4.33 -3.45
C VAL A 704 -21.40 2.90 -3.94
N ARG A 705 -22.37 2.14 -3.46
CA ARG A 705 -22.47 0.72 -3.79
C ARG A 705 -23.72 0.44 -4.59
N ASP A 706 -23.58 -0.42 -5.57
CA ASP A 706 -24.68 -0.95 -6.33
C ASP A 706 -25.34 -2.13 -5.57
N HIS A 707 -26.21 -2.88 -6.24
CA HIS A 707 -26.80 -4.08 -5.68
C HIS A 707 -25.85 -5.29 -5.54
N ASP A 708 -24.86 -5.44 -6.44
CA ASP A 708 -24.07 -6.66 -6.64
C ASP A 708 -22.62 -6.58 -6.14
N LYS A 709 -22.37 -5.74 -5.13
CA LYS A 709 -21.05 -5.50 -4.49
C LYS A 709 -20.08 -4.66 -5.33
N VAL A 710 -20.45 -4.26 -6.54
CA VAL A 710 -19.70 -3.29 -7.33
C VAL A 710 -19.80 -1.93 -6.64
N GLU A 711 -18.66 -1.27 -6.47
CA GLU A 711 -18.60 0.00 -5.76
C GLU A 711 -17.82 1.07 -6.51
N ARG A 712 -18.25 2.31 -6.32
CA ARG A 712 -17.48 3.50 -6.66
C ARG A 712 -16.94 4.09 -5.37
N ARG A 713 -15.63 4.14 -5.26
CA ARG A 713 -14.92 4.91 -4.25
C ARG A 713 -14.45 6.24 -4.84
N GLN A 714 -14.68 7.32 -4.11
CA GLN A 714 -14.12 8.63 -4.45
C GLN A 714 -13.53 9.28 -3.20
N ASP A 715 -12.25 9.60 -3.26
CA ASP A 715 -11.54 10.32 -2.22
C ASP A 715 -11.51 11.82 -2.58
N LEU A 716 -11.84 12.67 -1.60
CA LEU A 716 -11.74 14.12 -1.65
C LEU A 716 -10.79 14.56 -0.55
N TRP A 717 -10.01 15.60 -0.83
CA TRP A 717 -9.17 16.25 0.19
C TRP A 717 -9.79 17.58 0.57
N VAL A 718 -9.94 17.80 1.88
CA VAL A 718 -10.40 19.06 2.46
C VAL A 718 -9.36 19.54 3.44
N PHE A 719 -8.80 20.72 3.17
CA PHE A 719 -7.84 21.37 4.04
C PHE A 719 -8.57 22.33 4.97
N ARG A 720 -8.42 22.11 6.29
CA ARG A 720 -8.91 23.02 7.30
C ARG A 720 -7.81 24.02 7.66
N ASP A 721 -8.05 25.28 7.33
CA ASP A 721 -7.17 26.40 7.65
C ASP A 721 -7.56 27.00 9.00
N ASP A 722 -6.69 26.82 9.99
CA ASP A 722 -6.92 27.33 11.34
C ASP A 722 -6.47 28.79 11.51
N GLY A 723 -5.91 29.41 10.46
CA GLY A 723 -5.35 30.77 10.51
C GLY A 723 -4.09 30.89 11.37
N ALA A 724 -3.42 29.77 11.67
CA ALA A 724 -2.23 29.73 12.53
C ALA A 724 -0.90 30.01 11.79
N ALA A 725 -0.94 30.19 10.47
CA ALA A 725 0.23 30.45 9.64
C ALA A 725 0.05 31.77 8.85
N GLU A 726 0.20 32.89 9.54
CA GLU A 726 0.67 34.17 8.97
C GLU A 726 1.94 34.61 9.70
#